data_AF-A0A943ELT3-F1
#
_entry.id   AF-A0A943ELT3-F1
#
_cell.length_a   1.000
_cell.length_b   1.000
_cell.length_c   1.000
_cell.angle_alpha   90.00
_cell.angle_beta   90.00
_cell.angle_gamma   90.00
#
_symmetry.space_group_name_H-M   'P 1'
#
loop_
_entity.id
_entity.type
_entity.pdbx_description
1 polymer ?
#
loop_
_entity_poly.entity_id
_entity_poly.type
_entity_poly.pdbx_seq_one_letter_code
_entity_poly.pdbx_strand_id
1 'polypeptide(L)'
;MKKKMLLALTGAMTISCLAETRQLIVKALSPYAGESWYDELEVVEEKREYAHSNFIPYHDIGVGLDNEKSTLSKDPARSNYYASLNGKWDFKFAQSPNERINDPDDEMIDWNSASWDKITVPSNIQTIKNEDGSFKYEPPIYSNQRYPWQNFENVELNASRAHAPTVNNSVGHYQRKFTIKNDWDGRQVFVSFQGVESAFYVYVNGHKVGYGEDSYTADDYNITPYLNTDENGNIAGQENTISVQVYCWSTGSYLENQDFIRMSGIFRDVYLYSKDDVELRDFFIKPELDENNENATLTIDASIRNLANPDGGKYTVEAQLYSNESEEPILADPIKMEYDLSPAKTGLDKLIADMGIEKNGQAQVINPKKWYAESPNLYRVVLQLKDHDDNIIETAVQRIGFRKIENVVINEYGQQQMQVNGEKIMFRGTNRHETSLDKGRAIGKEEIITDLRMMKEHNINAIRTSHYPNNVLTYELADEFGIYMCDEANIETHIGATSSNLSNTGVWNNAVMSRTQNMVEQDKNHPSIVIWSLGNEATYQDYALTDDNPFWNSTRWILKRDPSRIRKYERQNRYGATREESMVDIYSSQYWSIPSIVAQVTNKANKLPYIQSEYAHSMGNALGNLKEYWDVFRKYDNAQGGFIWDWIDQSIESKVINTKNYIVTDAKTATKGNVVGNLIEGRMGTKAVTGYVTLPAKGQLIANSTTGLTLDAWVKSDGVNGDQAILSKGDTGGYNLKISKGTAIEFFVNGWTSGTLTMPIPSDFTDGNWKHITATCDEQGNYKLYYNGELKAQMNNKATAPFDTNNLSIGVGYDPENTGRTWNGEIDNVKVLNRALTAEEIKADNLSETDLSVIYAMDFAEDKIITEGTDYDAKSYWGYGGDWNDQSVNDGNFCGNGIVNADRSVGGKVTEVKKVFQEINFYNDGKADEGTVRVVNEFLNTNLNKYNVLWRFKENDQVLASGSLSEEQKDIAPLSEKEISLSLPKVDKVEGYDYFLEFEVTLKEEQI
;
A
#
# COMPACT_ATOMS: atom_id res chain seq x y z
N MET A 1 -18.53 31.78 -50.65
CA MET A 1 -19.13 31.60 -52.00
C MET A 1 -19.34 30.09 -52.19
N LYS A 2 -20.48 29.47 -52.50
CA LYS A 2 -21.68 29.76 -53.32
C LYS A 2 -22.90 29.08 -52.64
N LYS A 3 -23.96 29.80 -52.25
CA LYS A 3 -25.27 30.02 -52.95
C LYS A 3 -26.16 28.80 -53.24
N LYS A 4 -27.30 28.75 -52.52
CA LYS A 4 -28.73 28.69 -52.97
C LYS A 4 -29.17 27.42 -53.74
N MET A 5 -30.35 26.82 -53.57
CA MET A 5 -31.70 27.43 -53.53
C MET A 5 -32.77 26.37 -53.17
N LEU A 6 -33.88 26.88 -52.65
CA LEU A 6 -35.17 26.28 -52.29
C LEU A 6 -35.93 25.65 -53.49
N LEU A 7 -36.72 24.57 -53.29
CA LEU A 7 -38.09 24.44 -53.83
C LEU A 7 -38.90 23.33 -53.12
N ALA A 8 -40.16 23.64 -52.83
CA ALA A 8 -41.17 22.80 -52.20
C ALA A 8 -42.09 22.15 -53.26
N LEU A 9 -42.70 20.99 -52.95
CA LEU A 9 -44.16 20.76 -53.05
C LEU A 9 -44.59 19.35 -52.55
N THR A 10 -45.35 19.35 -51.46
CA THR A 10 -46.57 18.57 -51.12
C THR A 10 -46.93 17.26 -51.85
N GLY A 11 -47.21 16.20 -51.07
CA GLY A 11 -48.00 15.03 -51.48
C GLY A 11 -48.20 14.03 -50.33
N ALA A 12 -49.44 13.87 -49.88
CA ALA A 12 -49.86 13.28 -48.60
C ALA A 12 -49.76 11.74 -48.44
N MET A 13 -49.59 11.35 -47.16
CA MET A 13 -50.07 10.15 -46.46
C MET A 13 -49.58 8.75 -46.89
N THR A 14 -48.77 8.15 -46.01
CA THR A 14 -49.13 6.95 -45.23
C THR A 14 -48.10 6.76 -44.09
N ILE A 15 -48.54 6.90 -42.84
CA ILE A 15 -47.69 6.62 -41.67
C ILE A 15 -47.75 5.12 -41.40
N SER A 16 -46.69 4.42 -41.77
CA SER A 16 -46.26 3.17 -41.13
C SER A 16 -44.82 2.89 -41.54
N CYS A 17 -43.86 3.38 -40.76
CA CYS A 17 -42.47 2.93 -40.82
C CYS A 17 -41.89 2.88 -39.41
N LEU A 18 -41.46 1.67 -39.04
CA LEU A 18 -40.26 1.44 -38.24
C LEU A 18 -39.15 2.34 -38.80
N ALA A 19 -38.64 3.26 -37.97
CA ALA A 19 -37.47 4.06 -38.29
C ALA A 19 -36.44 3.84 -37.19
N GLU A 20 -35.33 3.24 -37.57
CA GLU A 20 -34.05 3.39 -36.90
C GLU A 20 -33.79 4.88 -36.65
N THR A 21 -34.02 5.35 -35.43
CA THR A 21 -33.36 6.55 -34.95
C THR A 21 -31.92 6.17 -34.63
N ARG A 22 -31.00 6.45 -35.57
CA ARG A 22 -29.61 6.75 -35.21
C ARG A 22 -29.66 7.95 -34.25
N GLN A 23 -29.75 7.69 -32.95
CA GLN A 23 -29.28 8.65 -31.96
C GLN A 23 -27.77 8.74 -32.15
N LEU A 24 -27.31 9.88 -32.68
CA LEU A 24 -25.99 10.39 -32.35
C LEU A 24 -26.01 10.64 -30.84
N ILE A 25 -25.65 9.62 -30.07
CA ILE A 25 -25.26 9.78 -28.67
C ILE A 25 -23.88 10.43 -28.73
N VAL A 26 -23.84 11.76 -28.76
CA VAL A 26 -22.64 12.47 -28.30
C VAL A 26 -22.61 12.23 -26.79
N LYS A 27 -21.85 11.22 -26.34
CA LYS A 27 -21.48 11.14 -24.93
C LYS A 27 -20.79 12.45 -24.61
N ALA A 28 -21.30 13.20 -23.62
CA ALA A 28 -20.51 14.27 -23.04
C ALA A 28 -19.20 13.65 -22.54
N LEU A 29 -18.06 14.19 -22.99
CA LEU A 29 -16.75 13.80 -22.47
C LEU A 29 -16.73 14.12 -20.96
N SER A 30 -15.99 13.32 -20.19
CA SER A 30 -15.72 13.61 -18.78
C SER A 30 -15.19 15.04 -18.66
N PRO A 31 -15.56 15.81 -17.61
CA PRO A 31 -14.98 17.15 -17.40
C PRO A 31 -13.45 17.13 -17.23
N TYR A 32 -12.87 15.95 -16.95
CA TYR A 32 -11.43 15.75 -16.75
C TYR A 32 -10.71 15.15 -17.97
N ALA A 33 -11.40 14.97 -19.10
CA ALA A 33 -10.81 14.37 -20.29
C ALA A 33 -9.62 15.22 -20.80
N GLY A 34 -8.46 14.59 -20.94
CA GLY A 34 -7.19 15.21 -21.33
C GLY A 34 -6.33 15.70 -20.15
N GLU A 35 -6.78 15.56 -18.90
CA GLU A 35 -5.90 15.79 -17.74
C GLU A 35 -4.94 14.59 -17.58
N SER A 36 -3.64 14.85 -17.34
CA SER A 36 -2.57 13.83 -17.35
C SER A 36 -2.85 12.64 -16.42
N TRP A 37 -3.37 12.90 -15.22
CA TRP A 37 -3.72 11.84 -14.25
C TRP A 37 -4.95 11.01 -14.62
N TYR A 38 -5.84 11.52 -15.48
CA TYR A 38 -7.17 10.96 -15.69
C TYR A 38 -7.20 9.93 -16.81
N ASP A 39 -6.85 10.28 -18.06
CA ASP A 39 -6.98 9.37 -19.21
C ASP A 39 -5.79 9.37 -20.20
N GLU A 40 -4.74 10.15 -19.95
CA GLU A 40 -3.54 10.23 -20.79
C GLU A 40 -2.48 9.17 -20.42
N LEU A 41 -2.75 7.90 -20.76
CA LEU A 41 -1.91 6.73 -20.40
C LEU A 41 -0.42 6.81 -20.83
N GLU A 42 -0.10 7.60 -21.86
CA GLU A 42 1.27 7.76 -22.35
C GLU A 42 2.03 8.89 -21.62
N VAL A 43 1.33 9.77 -20.90
CA VAL A 43 1.90 10.89 -20.15
C VAL A 43 2.12 10.47 -18.71
N VAL A 44 3.32 9.99 -18.42
CA VAL A 44 3.72 9.54 -17.07
C VAL A 44 4.51 10.60 -16.30
N GLU A 45 4.93 11.66 -17.00
CA GLU A 45 5.72 12.75 -16.46
C GLU A 45 5.59 13.98 -17.37
N GLU A 46 5.79 15.17 -16.80
CA GLU A 46 6.00 16.41 -17.54
C GLU A 46 7.14 17.21 -16.91
N LYS A 47 8.13 17.60 -17.72
CA LYS A 47 9.28 18.43 -17.30
C LYS A 47 10.10 17.86 -16.14
N ARG A 48 10.00 16.55 -15.88
CA ARG A 48 10.84 15.81 -14.94
C ARG A 48 12.24 15.63 -15.52
N GLU A 49 13.27 15.72 -14.69
CA GLU A 49 14.64 15.37 -15.07
C GLU A 49 14.75 13.85 -15.30
N TYR A 50 15.50 13.43 -16.33
CA TYR A 50 15.77 12.00 -16.54
C TYR A 50 16.48 11.38 -15.33
N ALA A 51 16.06 10.16 -14.95
CA ALA A 51 16.65 9.43 -13.84
C ALA A 51 18.18 9.32 -13.97
N HIS A 52 18.84 9.41 -12.82
CA HIS A 52 20.29 9.31 -12.67
C HIS A 52 20.62 8.69 -11.32
N SER A 53 21.89 8.39 -11.10
CA SER A 53 22.37 7.90 -9.81
C SER A 53 21.94 8.83 -8.69
N ASN A 54 21.44 8.30 -7.59
CA ASN A 54 21.02 9.13 -6.47
C ASN A 54 22.25 9.68 -5.74
N PHE A 55 22.49 10.99 -5.80
CA PHE A 55 23.54 11.64 -5.02
C PHE A 55 23.25 13.13 -4.79
N ILE A 56 23.81 13.64 -3.69
CA ILE A 56 23.85 15.07 -3.39
C ILE A 56 25.31 15.52 -3.54
N PRO A 57 25.61 16.56 -4.34
CA PRO A 57 26.97 17.05 -4.48
C PRO A 57 27.48 17.67 -3.18
N TYR A 58 28.78 17.60 -2.95
CA TYR A 58 29.51 18.26 -1.87
C TYR A 58 30.40 19.37 -2.42
N HIS A 59 30.63 20.40 -1.60
CA HIS A 59 31.52 21.51 -1.90
C HIS A 59 33.00 21.17 -1.68
N ASP A 60 33.29 20.12 -0.92
CA ASP A 60 34.65 19.67 -0.57
C ASP A 60 34.74 18.15 -0.41
N ILE A 61 35.92 17.60 -0.71
CA ILE A 61 36.20 16.15 -0.61
C ILE A 61 36.11 15.66 0.83
N GLY A 62 36.68 16.38 1.80
CA GLY A 62 36.74 15.95 3.19
C GLY A 62 35.35 15.82 3.80
N VAL A 63 34.45 16.76 3.47
CA VAL A 63 33.03 16.69 3.86
C VAL A 63 32.36 15.46 3.26
N GLY A 64 32.53 15.23 1.96
CA GLY A 64 31.93 14.08 1.27
C GLY A 64 32.44 12.74 1.80
N LEU A 65 33.76 12.59 1.97
CA LEU A 65 34.37 11.37 2.49
C LEU A 65 33.89 11.04 3.90
N ASP A 66 33.84 12.03 4.80
CA ASP A 66 33.39 11.81 6.17
C ASP A 66 31.89 11.51 6.24
N ASN A 67 31.05 12.21 5.46
CA ASN A 67 29.61 12.00 5.47
C ASN A 67 29.19 10.65 4.84
N GLU A 68 29.88 10.20 3.80
CA GLU A 68 29.62 8.92 3.13
C GLU A 68 30.33 7.72 3.78
N LYS A 69 31.00 7.90 4.92
CA LYS A 69 31.72 6.80 5.59
C LYS A 69 30.78 5.71 6.12
N SER A 70 29.60 6.09 6.61
CA SER A 70 28.56 5.18 7.10
C SER A 70 27.18 5.81 6.93
N THR A 71 26.22 5.02 6.46
CA THR A 71 24.81 5.42 6.34
C THR A 71 24.22 5.79 7.69
N LEU A 72 24.68 5.15 8.77
CA LEU A 72 24.16 5.37 10.12
C LEU A 72 24.41 6.81 10.60
N SER A 73 25.56 7.39 10.27
CA SER A 73 25.94 8.76 10.63
C SER A 73 25.70 9.79 9.52
N LYS A 74 25.37 9.36 8.30
CA LYS A 74 25.15 10.24 7.15
C LYS A 74 24.05 11.27 7.43
N ASP A 75 24.38 12.54 7.17
CA ASP A 75 23.49 13.70 7.26
C ASP A 75 23.62 14.55 5.98
N PRO A 76 22.60 14.57 5.10
CA PRO A 76 22.59 15.40 3.90
C PRO A 76 22.85 16.89 4.14
N ALA A 77 22.48 17.42 5.32
CA ALA A 77 22.64 18.83 5.65
C ALA A 77 24.10 19.29 5.78
N ARG A 78 25.05 18.36 5.80
CA ARG A 78 26.49 18.66 5.73
C ARG A 78 26.92 19.18 4.37
N SER A 79 26.14 18.95 3.31
CA SER A 79 26.37 19.62 2.04
C SER A 79 25.78 21.04 2.08
N ASN A 80 26.60 22.02 1.70
CA ASN A 80 26.13 23.39 1.45
C ASN A 80 25.08 23.43 0.32
N TYR A 81 25.08 22.44 -0.56
CA TYR A 81 24.20 22.32 -1.72
C TYR A 81 22.90 21.56 -1.43
N TYR A 82 22.56 21.28 -0.17
CA TYR A 82 21.31 20.62 0.23
C TYR A 82 20.45 21.51 1.15
N ALA A 83 19.13 21.45 1.00
CA ALA A 83 18.20 22.02 1.98
C ALA A 83 16.90 21.19 2.08
N SER A 84 16.56 20.70 3.27
CA SER A 84 15.35 19.90 3.46
C SER A 84 14.07 20.75 3.36
N LEU A 85 13.04 20.20 2.72
CA LEU A 85 11.66 20.69 2.74
C LEU A 85 10.73 19.79 3.57
N ASN A 86 11.26 18.83 4.34
CA ASN A 86 10.48 18.06 5.30
C ASN A 86 9.99 18.95 6.46
N GLY A 87 8.92 18.54 7.12
CA GLY A 87 8.29 19.25 8.24
C GLY A 87 6.83 19.60 7.99
N LYS A 88 6.34 20.69 8.58
CA LYS A 88 4.93 21.08 8.48
C LYS A 88 4.65 21.86 7.19
N TRP A 89 3.64 21.42 6.45
CA TRP A 89 3.09 22.07 5.26
C TRP A 89 1.64 22.48 5.53
N ASP A 90 1.19 23.57 4.89
CA ASP A 90 -0.23 23.87 4.79
C ASP A 90 -0.93 22.81 3.94
N PHE A 91 -2.10 22.36 4.38
CA PHE A 91 -2.78 21.22 3.78
C PHE A 91 -4.29 21.41 3.70
N LYS A 92 -4.85 21.10 2.53
CA LYS A 92 -6.29 21.02 2.32
C LYS A 92 -6.66 19.72 1.62
N PHE A 93 -7.59 18.99 2.24
CA PHE A 93 -8.13 17.75 1.74
C PHE A 93 -9.41 17.98 0.92
N ALA A 94 -9.57 17.25 -0.18
CA ALA A 94 -10.80 17.14 -0.95
C ALA A 94 -11.11 15.65 -1.17
N GLN A 95 -12.36 15.22 -0.97
CA GLN A 95 -12.70 13.80 -1.06
C GLN A 95 -12.72 13.27 -2.51
N SER A 96 -12.94 14.16 -3.47
CA SER A 96 -12.97 13.83 -4.90
C SER A 96 -12.36 14.95 -5.75
N PRO A 97 -12.01 14.68 -7.03
CA PRO A 97 -11.46 15.69 -7.92
C PRO A 97 -12.45 16.82 -8.23
N ASN A 98 -13.76 16.64 -7.99
CA ASN A 98 -14.78 17.68 -8.16
C ASN A 98 -14.77 18.71 -7.01
N GLU A 99 -14.17 18.37 -5.86
CA GLU A 99 -14.08 19.21 -4.66
C GLU A 99 -12.71 19.88 -4.51
N ARG A 100 -11.78 19.61 -5.43
CA ARG A 100 -10.44 20.17 -5.44
C ARG A 100 -10.47 21.70 -5.56
N ILE A 101 -9.36 22.34 -5.22
CA ILE A 101 -9.15 23.75 -5.58
C ILE A 101 -8.83 23.79 -7.08
N ASN A 102 -9.59 24.53 -7.89
CA ASN A 102 -9.31 24.74 -9.33
C ASN A 102 -7.81 25.10 -9.56
N ASP A 103 -7.07 24.60 -10.56
CA ASP A 103 -7.31 23.61 -11.63
C ASP A 103 -5.97 22.91 -12.03
N PRO A 104 -5.98 21.66 -12.53
CA PRO A 104 -4.77 20.81 -12.68
C PRO A 104 -4.26 20.70 -14.12
N ASP A 105 -4.44 21.74 -14.92
CA ASP A 105 -3.60 21.96 -16.11
C ASP A 105 -3.37 23.44 -16.39
N ASP A 106 -3.69 24.28 -15.39
CA ASP A 106 -3.40 25.70 -15.48
C ASP A 106 -1.90 25.90 -15.32
N GLU A 107 -1.31 26.67 -16.24
CA GLU A 107 0.08 27.11 -16.15
C GLU A 107 0.35 27.96 -14.89
N MET A 108 -0.71 28.43 -14.21
CA MET A 108 -0.66 29.34 -13.06
C MET A 108 -1.76 29.07 -12.04
N ILE A 109 -1.41 29.07 -10.76
CA ILE A 109 -2.33 28.99 -9.60
C ILE A 109 -2.12 30.15 -8.63
N ASP A 110 -3.15 30.50 -7.86
CA ASP A 110 -3.10 31.51 -6.79
C ASP A 110 -3.85 31.00 -5.54
N TRP A 111 -3.25 30.04 -4.84
CA TRP A 111 -3.84 29.46 -3.64
C TRP A 111 -3.56 30.30 -2.39
N ASN A 112 -4.61 30.59 -1.62
CA ASN A 112 -4.49 31.17 -0.28
C ASN A 112 -4.61 30.07 0.79
N SER A 113 -3.47 29.71 1.38
CA SER A 113 -3.35 28.63 2.38
C SER A 113 -3.46 29.06 3.84
N ALA A 114 -3.65 30.36 4.13
CA ALA A 114 -3.55 30.88 5.50
C ALA A 114 -4.55 30.24 6.51
N SER A 115 -5.66 29.68 6.03
CA SER A 115 -6.68 29.02 6.84
C SER A 115 -6.66 27.49 6.74
N TRP A 116 -5.65 26.91 6.10
CA TRP A 116 -5.56 25.47 5.87
C TRP A 116 -5.09 24.74 7.13
N ASP A 117 -5.30 23.42 7.15
CA ASP A 117 -4.72 22.56 8.18
C ASP A 117 -3.19 22.48 8.02
N LYS A 118 -2.52 21.90 9.02
CA LYS A 118 -1.10 21.55 8.92
C LYS A 118 -0.91 20.04 8.84
N ILE A 119 -0.17 19.57 7.85
CA ILE A 119 0.25 18.16 7.71
C ILE A 119 1.78 18.05 7.84
N THR A 120 2.28 16.91 8.34
CA THR A 120 3.72 16.63 8.31
C THR A 120 4.07 16.00 6.97
N VAL A 121 5.14 16.45 6.33
CA VAL A 121 5.74 15.81 5.17
C VAL A 121 7.12 15.28 5.58
N PRO A 122 7.45 14.00 5.34
CA PRO A 122 6.57 12.99 4.72
C PRO A 122 5.46 12.46 5.65
N SER A 123 4.32 12.07 5.07
CA SER A 123 3.29 11.21 5.68
C SER A 123 2.30 10.71 4.62
N ASN A 124 1.62 9.59 4.91
CA ASN A 124 0.40 9.23 4.17
C ASN A 124 -0.82 9.94 4.75
N ILE A 125 -1.73 10.44 3.91
CA ILE A 125 -2.95 11.16 4.32
C ILE A 125 -3.79 10.31 5.29
N GLN A 126 -3.88 9.01 5.03
CA GLN A 126 -4.68 8.04 5.77
C GLN A 126 -4.10 7.66 7.13
N THR A 127 -2.92 8.17 7.48
CA THR A 127 -2.30 7.95 8.81
C THR A 127 -2.59 9.09 9.76
N ILE A 128 -3.14 10.21 9.28
CA ILE A 128 -3.43 11.37 10.11
C ILE A 128 -4.69 11.11 10.94
N LYS A 129 -4.57 11.24 12.26
CA LYS A 129 -5.63 10.97 13.24
C LYS A 129 -6.14 12.24 13.92
N ASN A 130 -7.40 12.21 14.35
CA ASN A 130 -7.96 13.14 15.33
C ASN A 130 -7.48 12.80 16.75
N GLU A 131 -7.68 13.71 17.71
CA GLU A 131 -7.32 13.48 19.12
C GLU A 131 -7.96 12.23 19.73
N ASP A 132 -9.12 11.82 19.22
CA ASP A 132 -9.86 10.65 19.69
C ASP A 132 -9.41 9.32 19.05
N GLY A 133 -8.39 9.35 18.18
CA GLY A 133 -7.84 8.19 17.46
C GLY A 133 -8.55 7.82 16.16
N SER A 134 -9.63 8.51 15.79
CA SER A 134 -10.28 8.33 14.48
C SER A 134 -9.43 8.91 13.34
N PHE A 135 -9.59 8.38 12.13
CA PHE A 135 -8.95 8.93 10.94
C PHE A 135 -9.46 10.34 10.65
N LYS A 136 -8.55 11.30 10.43
CA LYS A 136 -8.91 12.72 10.28
C LYS A 136 -9.47 13.05 8.90
N TYR A 137 -8.81 12.57 7.84
CA TYR A 137 -9.16 12.89 6.46
C TYR A 137 -9.96 11.75 5.83
N GLU A 138 -9.33 10.58 5.68
CA GLU A 138 -9.99 9.36 5.23
C GLU A 138 -9.25 8.13 5.77
N PRO A 139 -9.91 6.98 5.92
CA PRO A 139 -9.24 5.73 6.31
C PRO A 139 -8.55 5.07 5.10
N PRO A 140 -7.60 4.15 5.31
CA PRO A 140 -6.97 3.38 4.24
C PRO A 140 -7.93 2.31 3.68
N ILE A 141 -7.54 1.70 2.56
CA ILE A 141 -8.28 0.61 1.91
C ILE A 141 -7.34 -0.57 1.73
N TYR A 142 -7.74 -1.80 2.04
CA TYR A 142 -6.96 -2.98 1.69
C TYR A 142 -7.69 -3.83 0.64
N SER A 143 -7.01 -4.13 -0.45
CA SER A 143 -7.40 -5.17 -1.39
C SER A 143 -6.16 -5.86 -1.95
N ASN A 144 -6.27 -7.16 -2.20
CA ASN A 144 -5.22 -7.97 -2.82
C ASN A 144 -5.25 -7.75 -4.35
N GLN A 145 -6.05 -8.55 -5.07
CA GLN A 145 -6.00 -8.55 -6.53
C GLN A 145 -6.87 -7.47 -7.17
N ARG A 146 -8.00 -7.14 -6.53
CA ARG A 146 -9.00 -6.21 -7.07
C ARG A 146 -8.52 -4.77 -6.91
N TYR A 147 -8.87 -3.92 -7.88
CA TYR A 147 -8.55 -2.51 -7.76
C TYR A 147 -9.38 -1.86 -6.64
N PRO A 148 -8.75 -1.10 -5.73
CA PRO A 148 -9.40 -0.56 -4.53
C PRO A 148 -10.61 0.34 -4.80
N TRP A 149 -10.56 1.11 -5.90
CA TRP A 149 -11.63 2.02 -6.31
C TRP A 149 -12.93 1.31 -6.70
N GLN A 150 -12.90 -0.01 -6.94
CA GLN A 150 -14.09 -0.82 -7.20
C GLN A 150 -15.05 -0.86 -5.99
N ASN A 151 -14.63 -0.40 -4.81
CA ASN A 151 -15.55 -0.11 -3.70
C ASN A 151 -16.57 1.00 -4.00
N PHE A 152 -16.21 1.95 -4.87
CA PHE A 152 -16.93 3.21 -5.04
C PHE A 152 -17.36 3.44 -6.49
N GLU A 153 -16.59 2.95 -7.45
CA GLU A 153 -16.80 3.19 -8.87
C GLU A 153 -16.38 1.97 -9.69
N ASN A 154 -17.23 1.59 -10.66
CA ASN A 154 -16.88 0.54 -11.60
C ASN A 154 -16.19 1.14 -12.83
N VAL A 155 -14.87 1.03 -12.89
CA VAL A 155 -14.04 1.44 -14.02
C VAL A 155 -13.72 0.23 -14.90
N GLU A 156 -13.87 0.38 -16.22
CA GLU A 156 -13.61 -0.71 -17.17
C GLU A 156 -12.10 -1.01 -17.27
N LEU A 157 -11.72 -2.27 -17.06
CA LEU A 157 -10.35 -2.75 -17.23
C LEU A 157 -10.10 -3.04 -18.72
N ASN A 158 -9.89 -1.99 -19.50
CA ASN A 158 -9.63 -2.09 -20.93
C ASN A 158 -8.67 -0.98 -21.33
N ALA A 159 -7.50 -1.33 -21.86
CA ALA A 159 -6.46 -0.36 -22.22
C ALA A 159 -6.95 0.77 -23.14
N SER A 160 -7.91 0.52 -24.04
CA SER A 160 -8.46 1.55 -24.94
C SER A 160 -9.42 2.55 -24.28
N ARG A 161 -9.80 2.31 -23.02
CA ARG A 161 -10.79 3.07 -22.25
C ARG A 161 -10.38 3.24 -20.78
N ALA A 162 -9.13 2.94 -20.44
CA ALA A 162 -8.63 3.04 -19.08
C ALA A 162 -8.56 4.51 -18.67
N HIS A 163 -9.03 4.80 -17.47
CA HIS A 163 -9.02 6.14 -16.89
C HIS A 163 -9.05 6.02 -15.36
N ALA A 164 -8.54 7.02 -14.66
CA ALA A 164 -8.59 7.06 -13.21
C ALA A 164 -10.04 7.20 -12.69
N PRO A 165 -10.37 6.59 -11.53
CA PRO A 165 -11.66 6.80 -10.88
C PRO A 165 -11.82 8.25 -10.43
N THR A 166 -13.06 8.70 -10.31
CA THR A 166 -13.42 10.09 -9.96
C THR A 166 -14.37 10.20 -8.77
N VAL A 167 -15.04 9.11 -8.38
CA VAL A 167 -16.02 9.12 -7.27
C VAL A 167 -15.33 9.23 -5.91
N ASN A 168 -14.33 8.38 -5.66
CA ASN A 168 -13.54 8.37 -4.41
C ASN A 168 -12.04 8.40 -4.74
N ASN A 169 -11.61 9.54 -5.26
CA ASN A 169 -10.23 9.85 -5.62
C ASN A 169 -9.83 11.14 -4.92
N SER A 170 -9.36 11.02 -3.69
CA SER A 170 -9.06 12.17 -2.87
C SER A 170 -7.91 12.99 -3.46
N VAL A 171 -7.95 14.30 -3.22
CA VAL A 171 -6.94 15.25 -3.69
C VAL A 171 -6.36 16.01 -2.50
N GLY A 172 -5.08 15.78 -2.24
CA GLY A 172 -4.31 16.49 -1.23
C GLY A 172 -3.63 17.74 -1.80
N HIS A 173 -3.95 18.91 -1.27
CA HIS A 173 -3.31 20.17 -1.66
C HIS A 173 -2.30 20.54 -0.58
N TYR A 174 -1.02 20.55 -0.94
CA TYR A 174 0.09 20.89 -0.05
C TYR A 174 0.66 22.24 -0.46
N GLN A 175 0.97 23.10 0.50
CA GLN A 175 1.69 24.33 0.24
C GLN A 175 2.72 24.62 1.34
N ARG A 176 3.89 25.11 0.94
CA ARG A 176 4.93 25.53 1.88
C ARG A 176 5.71 26.72 1.35
N LYS A 177 6.05 27.63 2.26
CA LYS A 177 7.02 28.68 2.01
C LYS A 177 8.43 28.20 2.33
N PHE A 178 9.40 28.66 1.53
CA PHE A 178 10.82 28.38 1.74
C PHE A 178 11.66 29.57 1.27
N THR A 179 12.94 29.58 1.65
CA THR A 179 13.89 30.63 1.27
C THR A 179 15.14 29.98 0.70
N ILE A 180 15.71 30.57 -0.36
CA ILE A 180 16.96 30.11 -0.95
C ILE A 180 18.15 30.52 -0.08
N LYS A 181 19.09 29.61 0.13
CA LYS A 181 20.31 29.87 0.90
C LYS A 181 21.16 30.97 0.25
N ASN A 182 21.89 31.72 1.07
CA ASN A 182 22.66 32.88 0.61
C ASN A 182 23.80 32.55 -0.36
N ASP A 183 24.33 31.33 -0.30
CA ASP A 183 25.42 30.82 -1.13
C ASP A 183 24.93 30.13 -2.41
N TRP A 184 23.65 30.24 -2.75
CA TRP A 184 23.06 29.65 -3.95
C TRP A 184 22.80 30.65 -5.08
N ASP A 185 23.15 31.92 -4.91
CA ASP A 185 23.10 32.89 -6.01
C ASP A 185 23.98 32.46 -7.18
N GLY A 186 23.44 32.57 -8.40
CA GLY A 186 24.09 32.11 -9.62
C GLY A 186 24.09 30.60 -9.83
N ARG A 187 23.54 29.82 -8.88
CA ARG A 187 23.40 28.35 -9.01
C ARG A 187 22.05 27.96 -9.59
N GLN A 188 22.00 26.75 -10.14
CA GLN A 188 20.75 26.10 -10.55
C GLN A 188 20.17 25.34 -9.36
N VAL A 189 18.88 25.50 -9.10
CA VAL A 189 18.17 24.90 -7.97
C VAL A 189 17.15 23.88 -8.47
N PHE A 190 17.20 22.70 -7.86
CA PHE A 190 16.30 21.59 -8.14
C PHE A 190 15.50 21.26 -6.88
N VAL A 191 14.27 20.78 -7.06
CA VAL A 191 13.50 20.10 -6.01
C VAL A 191 13.46 18.62 -6.34
N SER A 192 13.62 17.79 -5.30
CA SER A 192 13.52 16.35 -5.37
C SER A 192 12.37 15.87 -4.47
N PHE A 193 11.44 15.11 -5.06
CA PHE A 193 10.42 14.35 -4.35
C PHE A 193 10.82 12.88 -4.36
N GLN A 194 11.14 12.31 -3.21
CA GLN A 194 11.65 10.92 -3.15
C GLN A 194 10.54 9.86 -3.20
N GLY A 195 9.27 10.26 -3.22
CA GLY A 195 8.10 9.38 -3.33
C GLY A 195 6.78 10.08 -2.99
N VAL A 196 5.86 10.08 -3.96
CA VAL A 196 4.53 10.68 -3.88
C VAL A 196 3.51 9.70 -4.47
N GLU A 197 2.52 9.28 -3.69
CA GLU A 197 1.51 8.32 -4.13
C GLU A 197 0.16 9.01 -4.41
N SER A 198 -0.48 8.87 -5.58
CA SER A 198 -0.06 8.09 -6.77
C SER A 198 0.42 8.93 -7.97
N ALA A 199 0.03 10.20 -8.02
CA ALA A 199 0.46 11.15 -9.04
C ALA A 199 0.29 12.59 -8.53
N PHE A 200 1.04 13.53 -9.09
CA PHE A 200 0.97 14.90 -8.63
C PHE A 200 1.37 15.95 -9.67
N TYR A 201 0.81 17.15 -9.51
CA TYR A 201 1.32 18.37 -10.12
C TYR A 201 2.11 19.18 -9.10
N VAL A 202 3.20 19.80 -9.54
CA VAL A 202 4.03 20.70 -8.73
C VAL A 202 4.06 22.10 -9.32
N TYR A 203 3.98 23.10 -8.43
CA TYR A 203 3.99 24.51 -8.75
C TYR A 203 4.97 25.27 -7.87
N VAL A 204 5.67 26.26 -8.44
CA VAL A 204 6.55 27.17 -7.70
C VAL A 204 6.14 28.61 -8.01
N ASN A 205 5.89 29.38 -6.96
CA ASN A 205 5.37 30.76 -7.03
C ASN A 205 4.14 30.90 -7.94
N GLY A 206 3.28 29.89 -7.92
CA GLY A 206 2.07 29.82 -8.74
C GLY A 206 2.27 29.17 -10.11
N HIS A 207 3.49 29.12 -10.65
CA HIS A 207 3.73 28.57 -11.99
C HIS A 207 3.78 27.04 -11.99
N LYS A 208 3.16 26.38 -12.99
CA LYS A 208 3.28 24.92 -13.20
C LYS A 208 4.73 24.55 -13.55
N VAL A 209 5.32 23.70 -12.71
CA VAL A 209 6.67 23.18 -12.91
C VAL A 209 6.61 21.86 -13.67
N GLY A 210 5.72 20.93 -13.28
CA GLY A 210 5.64 19.62 -13.91
C GLY A 210 4.59 18.69 -13.32
N TYR A 211 4.63 17.44 -13.78
CA TYR A 211 3.77 16.32 -13.41
C TYR A 211 4.61 15.05 -13.24
N GLY A 212 4.18 14.11 -12.40
CA GLY A 212 4.87 12.84 -12.20
C GLY A 212 3.94 11.71 -11.75
N GLU A 213 4.23 10.50 -12.24
CA GLU A 213 3.74 9.19 -11.80
C GLU A 213 4.92 8.28 -11.46
N ASP A 214 4.63 7.08 -10.92
CA ASP A 214 5.59 6.14 -10.32
C ASP A 214 5.94 6.50 -8.88
N SER A 215 5.08 6.05 -7.97
CA SER A 215 5.07 6.50 -6.57
C SER A 215 6.37 6.23 -5.78
N TYR A 216 7.24 5.33 -6.27
CA TYR A 216 8.33 4.73 -5.50
C TYR A 216 9.74 5.07 -6.02
N THR A 217 9.86 5.93 -7.02
CA THR A 217 11.14 6.49 -7.48
C THR A 217 11.17 8.00 -7.32
N ALA A 218 12.35 8.61 -7.43
CA ALA A 218 12.50 10.04 -7.23
C ALA A 218 12.06 10.86 -8.46
N ASP A 219 11.36 11.97 -8.21
CA ASP A 219 11.01 12.97 -9.22
C ASP A 219 11.76 14.28 -8.96
N ASP A 220 12.67 14.61 -9.87
CA ASP A 220 13.49 15.81 -9.82
C ASP A 220 13.03 16.86 -10.84
N TYR A 221 12.95 18.12 -10.43
CA TYR A 221 12.58 19.25 -11.29
C TYR A 221 13.53 20.43 -11.11
N ASN A 222 14.04 20.99 -12.21
CA ASN A 222 14.76 22.27 -12.18
C ASN A 222 13.78 23.42 -11.95
N ILE A 223 13.81 24.00 -10.74
CA ILE A 223 12.89 25.07 -10.33
C ILE A 223 13.48 26.47 -10.51
N THR A 224 14.76 26.59 -10.89
CA THR A 224 15.45 27.88 -11.06
C THR A 224 14.64 28.92 -11.84
N PRO A 225 14.01 28.58 -13.00
CA PRO A 225 13.27 29.56 -13.80
C PRO A 225 12.00 30.12 -13.12
N TYR A 226 11.55 29.50 -12.03
CA TYR A 226 10.31 29.80 -11.34
C TYR A 226 10.51 30.52 -10.00
N LEU A 227 11.77 30.67 -9.57
CA LEU A 227 12.10 31.32 -8.30
C LEU A 227 11.92 32.84 -8.38
N ASN A 228 11.51 33.43 -7.26
CA ASN A 228 11.49 34.87 -7.08
C ASN A 228 12.92 35.40 -7.06
N THR A 229 13.10 36.60 -7.62
CA THR A 229 14.39 37.29 -7.65
C THR A 229 14.30 38.68 -7.02
N ASP A 230 15.43 39.17 -6.53
CA ASP A 230 15.59 40.59 -6.17
C ASP A 230 15.63 41.49 -7.42
N GLU A 231 15.78 42.80 -7.21
CA GLU A 231 15.87 43.79 -8.29
C GLU A 231 17.06 43.60 -9.26
N ASN A 232 18.07 42.81 -8.85
CA ASN A 232 19.27 42.50 -9.62
C ASN A 232 19.22 41.11 -10.27
N GLY A 233 18.15 40.33 -10.04
CA GLY A 233 18.00 38.97 -10.56
C GLY A 233 18.57 37.87 -9.65
N ASN A 234 18.95 38.18 -8.41
CA ASN A 234 19.47 37.20 -7.45
C ASN A 234 18.34 36.41 -6.79
N ILE A 235 18.53 35.10 -6.59
CA ILE A 235 17.53 34.21 -5.99
C ILE A 235 17.71 34.05 -4.47
N ALA A 236 18.90 34.30 -3.95
CA ALA A 236 19.25 34.14 -2.54
C ALA A 236 18.39 35.03 -1.64
N GLY A 237 18.01 34.47 -0.49
CA GLY A 237 17.22 35.18 0.51
C GLY A 237 15.78 35.48 0.09
N GLN A 238 15.38 35.20 -1.15
CA GLN A 238 14.02 35.42 -1.61
C GLN A 238 13.07 34.36 -1.04
N GLU A 239 11.91 34.80 -0.54
CA GLU A 239 10.83 33.91 -0.13
C GLU A 239 10.15 33.35 -1.38
N ASN A 240 9.96 32.03 -1.39
CA ASN A 240 9.33 31.28 -2.46
C ASN A 240 8.23 30.41 -1.88
N THR A 241 7.25 30.04 -2.70
CA THR A 241 6.18 29.12 -2.33
C THR A 241 6.21 27.92 -3.26
N ILE A 242 6.20 26.71 -2.69
CA ILE A 242 5.96 25.47 -3.43
C ILE A 242 4.56 24.96 -3.10
N SER A 243 3.83 24.54 -4.13
CA SER A 243 2.49 23.97 -4.00
C SER A 243 2.41 22.65 -4.76
N VAL A 244 1.73 21.66 -4.20
CA VAL A 244 1.61 20.32 -4.78
C VAL A 244 0.17 19.86 -4.70
N GLN A 245 -0.36 19.33 -5.80
CA GLN A 245 -1.67 18.70 -5.86
C GLN A 245 -1.48 17.20 -6.08
N VAL A 246 -1.80 16.38 -5.08
CA VAL A 246 -1.58 14.93 -5.10
C VAL A 246 -2.91 14.21 -5.25
N TYR A 247 -3.00 13.30 -6.21
CA TYR A 247 -4.17 12.46 -6.47
C TYR A 247 -3.97 11.08 -5.85
N CYS A 248 -5.03 10.54 -5.23
CA CYS A 248 -4.99 9.18 -4.67
C CYS A 248 -4.93 8.11 -5.76
N TRP A 249 -5.59 8.35 -6.90
CA TRP A 249 -5.59 7.45 -8.05
C TRP A 249 -5.30 8.21 -9.34
N SER A 250 -4.49 7.59 -10.20
CA SER A 250 -4.15 8.05 -11.55
C SER A 250 -4.18 6.89 -12.54
N THR A 251 -3.87 7.16 -13.81
CA THR A 251 -3.58 6.16 -14.83
C THR A 251 -2.41 5.24 -14.40
N GLY A 252 -1.39 5.80 -13.74
CA GLY A 252 -0.29 5.04 -13.12
C GLY A 252 -0.75 4.01 -12.08
N SER A 253 -1.86 4.23 -11.37
CA SER A 253 -2.37 3.30 -10.35
C SER A 253 -2.79 1.94 -10.93
N TYR A 254 -3.02 1.84 -12.24
CA TYR A 254 -3.23 0.53 -12.89
C TYR A 254 -1.99 -0.37 -12.83
N LEU A 255 -0.79 0.22 -12.76
CA LEU A 255 0.49 -0.49 -12.63
C LEU A 255 0.94 -0.64 -11.17
N GLU A 256 0.16 -0.16 -10.21
CA GLU A 256 0.48 -0.18 -8.80
C GLU A 256 -0.61 -0.96 -8.06
N ASN A 257 -0.85 -2.22 -8.47
CA ASN A 257 -1.89 -3.07 -7.90
C ASN A 257 -1.34 -4.18 -6.99
N GLN A 258 -0.33 -3.85 -6.17
CA GLN A 258 0.29 -4.76 -5.19
C GLN A 258 -0.65 -5.21 -4.07
N ASP A 259 -0.45 -6.41 -3.53
CA ASP A 259 -1.17 -6.90 -2.34
C ASP A 259 -0.74 -6.16 -1.05
N PHE A 260 -1.26 -4.94 -0.86
CA PHE A 260 -0.93 -4.09 0.29
C PHE A 260 -2.04 -3.09 0.67
N ILE A 261 -1.89 -2.43 1.84
CA ILE A 261 -2.83 -1.42 2.34
C ILE A 261 -2.65 -0.09 1.59
N ARG A 262 -3.63 0.34 0.82
CA ARG A 262 -3.61 1.51 -0.07
C ARG A 262 -3.71 2.82 0.68
N MET A 263 -2.88 3.77 0.26
CA MET A 263 -2.75 5.10 0.84
C MET A 263 -2.34 6.10 -0.25
N SER A 264 -2.17 7.36 0.11
CA SER A 264 -1.69 8.41 -0.79
C SER A 264 -0.96 9.52 -0.03
N GLY A 265 -0.35 10.45 -0.75
CA GLY A 265 0.34 11.61 -0.20
C GLY A 265 1.85 11.61 -0.47
N ILE A 266 2.52 12.63 0.04
CA ILE A 266 3.99 12.78 -0.04
C ILE A 266 4.59 11.95 1.10
N PHE A 267 4.92 10.68 0.82
CA PHE A 267 5.28 9.70 1.86
C PHE A 267 6.79 9.46 2.02
N ARG A 268 7.62 10.04 1.14
CA ARG A 268 9.08 10.12 1.31
C ARG A 268 9.57 11.56 1.26
N ASP A 269 10.85 11.74 1.57
CA ASP A 269 11.47 13.05 1.76
C ASP A 269 11.31 13.99 0.57
N VAL A 270 11.20 15.29 0.87
CA VAL A 270 11.29 16.38 -0.11
C VAL A 270 12.45 17.29 0.27
N TYR A 271 13.29 17.62 -0.70
CA TYR A 271 14.41 18.53 -0.48
C TYR A 271 14.78 19.32 -1.73
N LEU A 272 15.53 20.39 -1.52
CA LEU A 272 16.19 21.14 -2.56
C LEU A 272 17.66 20.75 -2.64
N TYR A 273 18.20 20.75 -3.85
CA TYR A 273 19.64 20.74 -4.06
C TYR A 273 20.07 21.75 -5.12
N SER A 274 21.33 22.16 -5.10
CA SER A 274 21.87 23.14 -6.06
C SER A 274 23.05 22.61 -6.86
N LYS A 275 23.11 22.96 -8.13
CA LYS A 275 24.17 22.67 -9.09
C LYS A 275 24.76 23.97 -9.63
N ASP A 276 26.00 23.92 -10.09
CA ASP A 276 26.63 25.08 -10.73
C ASP A 276 26.14 25.25 -12.18
N ASP A 277 26.70 26.19 -12.94
CA ASP A 277 26.40 26.38 -14.37
C ASP A 277 26.74 25.13 -15.21
N VAL A 278 27.67 24.30 -14.73
CA VAL A 278 28.00 22.98 -15.26
C VAL A 278 27.94 21.97 -14.13
N GLU A 279 27.36 20.81 -14.39
CA GLU A 279 27.16 19.76 -13.39
C GLU A 279 27.79 18.42 -13.78
N LEU A 280 28.11 17.62 -12.78
CA LEU A 280 28.15 16.17 -12.92
C LEU A 280 26.69 15.70 -12.93
N ARG A 281 26.25 15.17 -14.08
CA ARG A 281 24.84 14.82 -14.33
C ARG A 281 24.50 13.41 -13.90
N ASP A 282 25.37 12.45 -14.22
CA ASP A 282 25.24 11.05 -13.82
C ASP A 282 26.60 10.36 -13.85
N PHE A 283 26.70 9.21 -13.18
CA PHE A 283 27.85 8.32 -13.28
C PHE A 283 27.46 6.86 -13.08
N PHE A 284 28.14 5.94 -13.75
CA PHE A 284 28.03 4.50 -13.50
C PHE A 284 29.41 3.91 -13.21
N ILE A 285 29.58 3.37 -12.00
CA ILE A 285 30.83 2.77 -11.54
C ILE A 285 30.74 1.25 -11.66
N LYS A 286 31.65 0.68 -12.46
CA LYS A 286 31.69 -0.73 -12.82
C LYS A 286 32.99 -1.37 -12.33
N PRO A 287 33.02 -1.90 -11.10
CA PRO A 287 34.15 -2.68 -10.62
C PRO A 287 34.08 -4.10 -11.21
N GLU A 288 34.99 -4.41 -12.13
CA GLU A 288 35.04 -5.69 -12.83
C GLU A 288 36.22 -6.53 -12.34
N LEU A 289 35.96 -7.63 -11.63
CA LEU A 289 36.99 -8.58 -11.22
C LEU A 289 37.53 -9.36 -12.43
N ASP A 290 38.83 -9.67 -12.39
CA ASP A 290 39.48 -10.53 -13.39
C ASP A 290 38.99 -11.99 -13.31
N GLU A 291 39.44 -12.83 -14.25
CA GLU A 291 39.03 -14.25 -14.32
C GLU A 291 39.38 -15.06 -13.06
N ASN A 292 40.37 -14.64 -12.29
CA ASN A 292 40.80 -15.31 -11.06
C ASN A 292 40.16 -14.68 -9.80
N ASN A 293 39.29 -13.68 -9.96
CA ASN A 293 38.77 -12.84 -8.89
C ASN A 293 39.90 -12.26 -8.00
N GLU A 294 41.07 -11.97 -8.57
CA GLU A 294 42.20 -11.41 -7.83
C GLU A 294 42.20 -9.90 -7.93
N ASN A 295 42.43 -9.35 -9.12
CA ASN A 295 42.46 -7.90 -9.39
C ASN A 295 41.14 -7.41 -9.99
N ALA A 296 40.99 -6.09 -10.08
CA ALA A 296 39.82 -5.48 -10.71
C ALA A 296 40.20 -4.36 -11.69
N THR A 297 39.40 -4.21 -12.74
CA THR A 297 39.32 -2.97 -13.52
C THR A 297 38.18 -2.12 -12.96
N LEU A 298 38.49 -0.92 -12.49
CA LEU A 298 37.50 0.07 -12.08
C LEU A 298 37.19 0.97 -13.28
N THR A 299 36.05 0.75 -13.92
CA THR A 299 35.56 1.60 -15.02
C THR A 299 34.51 2.57 -14.49
N ILE A 300 34.59 3.83 -14.91
CA ILE A 300 33.63 4.88 -14.56
C ILE A 300 33.15 5.51 -15.86
N ASP A 301 31.85 5.45 -16.10
CA ASP A 301 31.18 6.30 -17.08
C ASP A 301 30.67 7.53 -16.33
N ALA A 302 31.05 8.73 -16.74
CA ALA A 302 30.58 9.97 -16.13
C ALA A 302 30.05 10.92 -17.21
N SER A 303 28.86 11.46 -17.00
CA SER A 303 28.26 12.47 -17.85
C SER A 303 28.29 13.84 -17.17
N ILE A 304 28.63 14.87 -17.93
CA ILE A 304 28.55 16.26 -17.48
C ILE A 304 27.66 17.06 -18.41
N ARG A 305 26.90 18.00 -17.85
CA ARG A 305 25.92 18.81 -18.58
C ARG A 305 26.18 20.30 -18.33
N ASN A 306 26.05 21.10 -19.38
CA ASN A 306 26.10 22.55 -19.28
C ASN A 306 24.68 23.10 -19.10
N LEU A 307 24.37 23.54 -17.89
CA LEU A 307 23.06 24.06 -17.51
C LEU A 307 22.88 25.53 -17.91
N ALA A 308 23.93 26.35 -17.79
CA ALA A 308 23.78 27.80 -17.95
C ALA A 308 25.00 28.56 -18.50
N ASN A 309 26.18 27.94 -18.64
CA ASN A 309 27.36 28.63 -19.16
C ASN A 309 27.18 28.96 -20.67
N PRO A 310 27.14 30.26 -21.06
CA PRO A 310 26.83 30.70 -22.41
C PRO A 310 27.99 30.49 -23.40
N ASP A 311 29.22 30.33 -22.91
CA ASP A 311 30.42 30.21 -23.75
C ASP A 311 30.83 28.74 -23.95
N GLY A 312 30.27 27.84 -23.14
CA GLY A 312 30.77 26.47 -23.04
C GLY A 312 32.15 26.45 -22.38
N GLY A 313 32.94 25.40 -22.64
CA GLY A 313 34.32 25.37 -22.14
C GLY A 313 34.86 23.97 -21.90
N LYS A 314 36.10 23.94 -21.37
CA LYS A 314 36.81 22.71 -21.04
C LYS A 314 36.65 22.40 -19.56
N TYR A 315 36.39 21.14 -19.27
CA TYR A 315 36.19 20.63 -17.92
C TYR A 315 36.90 19.30 -17.75
N THR A 316 37.18 18.92 -16.51
CA THR A 316 37.74 17.61 -16.19
C THR A 316 36.96 16.97 -15.06
N VAL A 317 36.61 15.70 -15.20
CA VAL A 317 36.22 14.86 -14.07
C VAL A 317 37.42 14.03 -13.66
N GLU A 318 37.85 14.20 -12.40
CA GLU A 318 38.88 13.36 -11.78
C GLU A 318 38.23 12.41 -10.77
N ALA A 319 38.47 11.11 -10.92
CA ALA A 319 37.97 10.10 -9.99
C ALA A 319 39.11 9.42 -9.21
N GLN A 320 38.95 9.31 -7.90
CA GLN A 320 39.92 8.70 -6.98
C GLN A 320 39.23 7.68 -6.07
N LEU A 321 39.93 6.59 -5.75
CA LEU A 321 39.45 5.49 -4.93
C LEU A 321 40.05 5.55 -3.53
N TYR A 322 39.22 5.39 -2.52
CA TYR A 322 39.60 5.31 -1.10
C TYR A 322 39.03 4.04 -0.49
N SER A 323 39.72 3.47 0.51
CA SER A 323 39.08 2.46 1.36
C SER A 323 38.05 3.13 2.27
N ASN A 324 37.13 2.37 2.86
CA ASN A 324 36.21 2.95 3.85
C ASN A 324 36.89 3.31 5.18
N GLU A 325 38.06 2.72 5.45
CA GLU A 325 38.80 2.86 6.71
C GLU A 325 39.89 3.94 6.68
N SER A 326 40.30 4.40 5.49
CA SER A 326 41.41 5.34 5.29
C SER A 326 40.99 6.47 4.36
N GLU A 327 41.59 7.64 4.57
CA GLU A 327 41.47 8.81 3.68
C GLU A 327 42.66 8.90 2.70
N GLU A 328 43.56 7.92 2.71
CA GLU A 328 44.65 7.85 1.74
C GLU A 328 44.16 7.30 0.39
N PRO A 329 44.50 7.95 -0.75
CA PRO A 329 44.11 7.49 -2.07
C PRO A 329 44.78 6.16 -2.43
N ILE A 330 44.02 5.28 -3.09
CA ILE A 330 44.49 3.95 -3.53
C ILE A 330 45.11 4.02 -4.93
N LEU A 331 44.55 4.81 -5.84
CA LEU A 331 45.12 4.94 -7.19
C LEU A 331 46.30 5.92 -7.13
N ALA A 332 47.42 5.53 -7.77
CA ALA A 332 48.60 6.38 -7.87
C ALA A 332 48.30 7.71 -8.56
N ASP A 333 47.49 7.65 -9.61
CA ASP A 333 46.95 8.81 -10.34
C ASP A 333 45.42 8.67 -10.41
N PRO A 334 44.65 9.77 -10.29
CA PRO A 334 43.21 9.72 -10.48
C PRO A 334 42.87 9.38 -11.93
N ILE A 335 41.73 8.72 -12.14
CA ILE A 335 41.14 8.53 -13.46
C ILE A 335 40.71 9.91 -13.97
N LYS A 336 41.24 10.35 -15.12
CA LYS A 336 40.92 11.66 -15.70
C LYS A 336 40.05 11.52 -16.94
N MET A 337 38.96 12.27 -16.99
CA MET A 337 38.08 12.38 -18.15
C MET A 337 37.96 13.87 -18.50
N GLU A 338 38.51 14.28 -19.64
CA GLU A 338 38.48 15.68 -20.10
C GLU A 338 37.27 15.90 -21.00
N TYR A 339 36.58 17.03 -20.90
CA TYR A 339 35.38 17.35 -21.67
C TYR A 339 35.52 18.70 -22.36
N ASP A 340 34.82 18.86 -23.48
CA ASP A 340 34.69 20.12 -24.21
C ASP A 340 33.20 20.33 -24.48
N LEU A 341 32.58 21.21 -23.69
CA LEU A 341 31.14 21.45 -23.72
C LEU A 341 30.82 22.62 -24.63
N SER A 342 29.77 22.45 -25.45
CA SER A 342 29.15 23.55 -26.16
C SER A 342 28.45 24.51 -25.17
N PRO A 343 28.13 25.74 -25.60
CA PRO A 343 27.19 26.62 -24.90
C PRO A 343 25.93 25.89 -24.41
N ALA A 344 25.42 26.33 -23.25
CA ALA A 344 24.21 25.79 -22.64
C ALA A 344 23.02 25.84 -23.60
N LYS A 345 22.15 24.82 -23.54
CA LYS A 345 20.93 24.82 -24.35
C LYS A 345 19.96 25.89 -23.84
N THR A 346 19.32 26.61 -24.75
CA THR A 346 18.33 27.63 -24.38
C THR A 346 16.93 27.04 -24.32
N GLY A 347 16.25 27.21 -23.20
CA GLY A 347 14.89 26.72 -22.93
C GLY A 347 14.89 25.43 -22.10
N LEU A 348 14.00 25.37 -21.11
CA LEU A 348 13.96 24.30 -20.11
C LEU A 348 13.80 22.91 -20.74
N ASP A 349 12.87 22.74 -21.70
CA ASP A 349 12.66 21.44 -22.36
C ASP A 349 13.92 20.90 -23.05
N LYS A 350 14.75 21.79 -23.60
CA LYS A 350 16.02 21.39 -24.24
C LYS A 350 17.11 21.07 -23.23
N LEU A 351 17.08 21.69 -22.05
CA LEU A 351 18.00 21.39 -20.96
C LEU A 351 17.67 20.02 -20.34
N ILE A 352 16.38 19.75 -20.11
CA ILE A 352 15.90 18.45 -19.62
C ILE A 352 16.27 17.34 -20.62
N ALA A 353 16.07 17.57 -21.92
CA ALA A 353 16.43 16.62 -22.97
C ALA A 353 17.96 16.46 -23.19
N ASP A 354 18.78 17.33 -22.60
CA ASP A 354 20.24 17.22 -22.70
C ASP A 354 20.74 16.24 -21.62
N MET A 355 21.16 15.05 -22.03
CA MET A 355 21.77 14.05 -21.13
C MET A 355 23.25 14.32 -20.84
N GLY A 356 23.80 15.42 -21.38
CA GLY A 356 25.20 15.77 -21.26
C GLY A 356 26.11 14.96 -22.20
N ILE A 357 27.41 15.13 -22.02
CA ILE A 357 28.44 14.34 -22.70
C ILE A 357 28.94 13.28 -21.73
N GLU A 358 28.72 12.01 -22.06
CA GLU A 358 29.29 10.88 -21.33
C GLU A 358 30.72 10.57 -21.84
N LYS A 359 31.63 10.32 -20.90
CA LYS A 359 32.95 9.74 -21.19
C LYS A 359 33.24 8.61 -20.21
N ASN A 360 34.11 7.70 -20.63
CA ASN A 360 34.57 6.60 -19.81
C ASN A 360 36.04 6.80 -19.40
N GLY A 361 36.37 6.39 -18.18
CA GLY A 361 37.72 6.30 -17.66
C GLY A 361 37.91 5.00 -16.88
N GLN A 362 39.15 4.51 -16.79
CA GLN A 362 39.44 3.25 -16.12
C GLN A 362 40.78 3.24 -15.40
N ALA A 363 40.88 2.47 -14.31
CA ALA A 363 42.12 2.16 -13.62
C ALA A 363 42.16 0.69 -13.15
N GLN A 364 43.37 0.17 -12.94
CA GLN A 364 43.57 -1.14 -12.33
C GLN A 364 43.63 -1.03 -10.81
N VAL A 365 42.96 -1.93 -10.11
CA VAL A 365 42.98 -2.06 -8.65
C VAL A 365 43.53 -3.44 -8.31
N ILE A 366 44.67 -3.46 -7.62
CA ILE A 366 45.39 -4.70 -7.31
C ILE A 366 44.81 -5.31 -6.04
N ASN A 367 44.39 -6.57 -6.13
CA ASN A 367 43.86 -7.36 -5.03
C ASN A 367 42.91 -6.61 -4.07
N PRO A 368 41.81 -5.99 -4.55
CA PRO A 368 40.85 -5.35 -3.66
C PRO A 368 40.20 -6.37 -2.73
N LYS A 369 39.80 -5.92 -1.54
CA LYS A 369 38.93 -6.72 -0.67
C LYS A 369 37.57 -6.84 -1.33
N LYS A 370 37.10 -8.08 -1.45
CA LYS A 370 35.84 -8.39 -2.14
C LYS A 370 34.65 -8.17 -1.23
N TRP A 371 33.54 -7.70 -1.79
CA TRP A 371 32.28 -7.56 -1.09
C TRP A 371 31.50 -8.89 -1.13
N TYR A 372 31.04 -9.32 0.04
CA TYR A 372 30.11 -10.43 0.27
C TYR A 372 29.08 -9.97 1.32
N ALA A 373 27.91 -10.60 1.38
CA ALA A 373 26.95 -10.34 2.47
C ALA A 373 27.51 -10.64 3.88
N GLU A 374 28.52 -11.51 3.97
CA GLU A 374 29.20 -11.88 5.22
C GLU A 374 30.34 -10.94 5.59
N SER A 375 30.98 -10.32 4.59
CA SER A 375 32.07 -9.36 4.76
C SER A 375 31.87 -8.20 3.77
N PRO A 376 31.02 -7.21 4.11
CA PRO A 376 30.66 -6.12 3.21
C PRO A 376 31.79 -5.09 3.09
N ASN A 377 32.92 -5.48 2.47
CA ASN A 377 34.05 -4.58 2.26
C ASN A 377 33.67 -3.47 1.27
N LEU A 378 33.50 -2.25 1.78
CA LEU A 378 33.19 -1.08 0.99
C LEU A 378 34.42 -0.21 0.71
N TYR A 379 34.35 0.51 -0.40
CA TYR A 379 35.27 1.55 -0.83
C TYR A 379 34.46 2.79 -1.18
N ARG A 380 35.12 3.96 -1.20
CA ARG A 380 34.51 5.23 -1.60
C ARG A 380 35.21 5.72 -2.87
N VAL A 381 34.44 6.00 -3.91
CA VAL A 381 34.92 6.68 -5.12
C VAL A 381 34.53 8.15 -5.04
N VAL A 382 35.51 9.03 -5.09
CA VAL A 382 35.33 10.48 -5.15
C VAL A 382 35.42 10.91 -6.60
N LEU A 383 34.41 11.58 -7.13
CA LEU A 383 34.40 12.22 -8.45
C LEU A 383 34.40 13.73 -8.26
N GLN A 384 35.43 14.42 -8.76
CA GLN A 384 35.49 15.88 -8.75
C GLN A 384 35.33 16.43 -10.16
N LEU A 385 34.31 17.25 -10.36
CA LEU A 385 34.19 18.07 -11.57
C LEU A 385 35.00 19.35 -11.37
N LYS A 386 35.89 19.65 -12.32
CA LYS A 386 36.77 20.81 -12.32
C LYS A 386 36.64 21.63 -13.60
N ASP A 387 36.83 22.94 -13.47
CA ASP A 387 36.96 23.84 -14.62
C ASP A 387 38.37 23.79 -15.25
N HIS A 388 38.60 24.63 -16.26
CA HIS A 388 39.89 24.73 -16.95
C HIS A 388 41.05 25.31 -16.10
N ASP A 389 40.73 25.94 -14.96
CA ASP A 389 41.67 26.54 -14.02
C ASP A 389 41.94 25.60 -12.82
N ASP A 390 41.48 24.34 -12.89
CA ASP A 390 41.52 23.31 -11.84
C ASP A 390 40.69 23.66 -10.58
N ASN A 391 39.77 24.62 -10.65
CA ASN A 391 38.84 24.88 -9.56
C ASN A 391 37.79 23.78 -9.48
N ILE A 392 37.48 23.33 -8.26
CA ILE A 392 36.44 22.33 -8.02
C ILE A 392 35.07 23.00 -8.13
N ILE A 393 34.22 22.49 -9.02
CA ILE A 393 32.83 22.91 -9.19
C ILE A 393 31.95 22.13 -8.21
N GLU A 394 32.05 20.80 -8.25
CA GLU A 394 31.35 19.92 -7.29
C GLU A 394 32.06 18.58 -7.12
N THR A 395 31.78 17.93 -5.99
CA THR A 395 32.30 16.61 -5.64
C THR A 395 31.16 15.63 -5.35
N ALA A 396 31.16 14.46 -6.00
CA ALA A 396 30.30 13.33 -5.65
C ALA A 396 31.11 12.24 -4.97
N VAL A 397 30.50 11.53 -4.01
CA VAL A 397 31.13 10.40 -3.33
C VAL A 397 30.17 9.21 -3.36
N GLN A 398 30.60 8.10 -3.95
CA GLN A 398 29.80 6.89 -4.07
C GLN A 398 30.50 5.73 -3.36
N ARG A 399 29.77 5.01 -2.50
CA ARG A 399 30.25 3.74 -1.96
C ARG A 399 30.10 2.63 -3.00
N ILE A 400 31.13 1.79 -3.11
CA ILE A 400 31.15 0.63 -4.00
C ILE A 400 31.70 -0.60 -3.27
N GLY A 401 31.38 -1.77 -3.79
CA GLY A 401 31.97 -3.05 -3.38
C GLY A 401 32.51 -3.80 -4.58
N PHE A 402 33.71 -4.35 -4.47
CA PHE A 402 34.28 -5.19 -5.54
C PHE A 402 33.63 -6.57 -5.48
N ARG A 403 32.74 -6.87 -6.41
CA ARG A 403 32.11 -8.19 -6.54
C ARG A 403 31.77 -8.54 -7.99
N LYS A 404 31.79 -9.82 -8.30
CA LYS A 404 31.36 -10.36 -9.60
C LYS A 404 30.16 -11.27 -9.40
N ILE A 405 29.11 -11.06 -10.18
CA ILE A 405 27.91 -11.90 -10.21
C ILE A 405 27.83 -12.54 -11.59
N GLU A 406 27.74 -13.86 -11.65
CA GLU A 406 27.68 -14.58 -12.92
C GLU A 406 26.94 -15.92 -12.81
N ASN A 407 26.39 -16.39 -13.92
CA ASN A 407 25.89 -17.75 -14.05
C ASN A 407 26.99 -18.64 -14.62
N VAL A 408 27.35 -19.70 -13.91
CA VAL A 408 28.35 -20.69 -14.32
C VAL A 408 27.67 -22.00 -14.67
N VAL A 409 28.11 -22.64 -15.76
CA VAL A 409 27.66 -24.01 -16.10
C VAL A 409 28.32 -25.02 -15.16
N ILE A 410 27.52 -25.79 -14.43
CA ILE A 410 27.99 -26.67 -13.36
C ILE A 410 27.99 -28.16 -13.72
N ASN A 411 27.46 -28.55 -14.88
CA ASN A 411 27.46 -29.95 -15.31
C ASN A 411 27.35 -30.14 -16.83
N GLU A 412 27.51 -31.40 -17.27
CA GLU A 412 27.45 -31.82 -18.69
C GLU A 412 26.11 -31.54 -19.38
N TYR A 413 25.05 -31.31 -18.62
CA TYR A 413 23.74 -30.98 -19.16
C TYR A 413 23.57 -29.48 -19.41
N GLY A 414 24.56 -28.64 -19.10
CA GLY A 414 24.46 -27.19 -19.27
C GLY A 414 23.58 -26.51 -18.23
N GLN A 415 23.30 -27.16 -17.09
CA GLN A 415 22.62 -26.49 -15.97
C GLN A 415 23.56 -25.48 -15.35
N GLN A 416 23.00 -24.38 -14.88
CA GLN A 416 23.73 -23.22 -14.40
C GLN A 416 23.51 -23.00 -12.90
N GLN A 417 24.44 -22.26 -12.30
CA GLN A 417 24.41 -21.79 -10.93
C GLN A 417 24.85 -20.32 -10.90
N MET A 418 24.10 -19.48 -10.20
CA MET A 418 24.47 -18.09 -9.93
C MET A 418 25.53 -18.04 -8.82
N GLN A 419 26.63 -17.34 -9.07
CA GLN A 419 27.76 -17.25 -8.15
C GLN A 419 28.12 -15.80 -7.82
N VAL A 420 28.67 -15.58 -6.62
CA VAL A 420 29.34 -14.33 -6.20
C VAL A 420 30.82 -14.63 -6.01
N ASN A 421 31.68 -13.94 -6.76
CA ASN A 421 33.14 -14.08 -6.67
C ASN A 421 33.60 -15.55 -6.81
N GLY A 422 32.90 -16.35 -7.62
CA GLY A 422 33.18 -17.78 -7.83
C GLY A 422 32.47 -18.76 -6.89
N GLU A 423 31.70 -18.28 -5.91
CA GLU A 423 31.03 -19.12 -4.91
C GLU A 423 29.50 -19.13 -5.07
N LYS A 424 28.86 -20.28 -4.83
CA LYS A 424 27.40 -20.44 -4.92
C LYS A 424 26.67 -19.52 -3.95
N ILE A 425 25.80 -18.64 -4.47
CA ILE A 425 24.92 -17.84 -3.61
C ILE A 425 23.77 -18.71 -3.09
N MET A 426 23.47 -18.59 -1.79
CA MET A 426 22.24 -19.12 -1.19
C MET A 426 21.41 -17.97 -0.66
N PHE A 427 20.23 -17.74 -1.25
CA PHE A 427 19.30 -16.71 -0.80
C PHE A 427 18.52 -17.22 0.41
N ARG A 428 18.97 -16.78 1.59
CA ARG A 428 18.28 -16.88 2.89
C ARG A 428 17.41 -15.64 3.03
N GLY A 429 16.42 -15.50 2.15
CA GLY A 429 15.75 -14.24 1.90
C GLY A 429 14.36 -14.08 2.51
N THR A 430 13.88 -12.84 2.54
CA THR A 430 12.49 -12.48 2.80
C THR A 430 12.02 -11.36 1.85
N ASN A 431 10.74 -11.35 1.50
CA ASN A 431 10.10 -10.22 0.83
C ASN A 431 9.83 -9.14 1.89
N ARG A 432 10.02 -7.87 1.55
CA ARG A 432 9.80 -6.75 2.47
C ARG A 432 9.00 -5.64 1.80
N HIS A 433 7.80 -5.41 2.31
CA HIS A 433 7.05 -4.17 2.09
C HIS A 433 7.52 -3.05 3.04
N GLU A 434 7.51 -1.80 2.56
CA GLU A 434 7.69 -0.62 3.40
C GLU A 434 6.39 -0.27 4.12
N THR A 435 6.27 -0.71 5.36
CA THR A 435 5.06 -0.47 6.18
C THR A 435 5.41 -0.16 7.63
N SER A 436 4.51 0.56 8.28
CA SER A 436 4.57 0.95 9.67
C SER A 436 3.16 1.06 10.21
N LEU A 437 2.98 0.56 11.44
CA LEU A 437 1.70 0.50 12.10
C LEU A 437 1.03 1.88 12.27
N ASP A 438 1.82 2.92 12.53
CA ASP A 438 1.34 4.29 12.77
C ASP A 438 1.61 5.25 11.60
N LYS A 439 2.66 5.01 10.81
CA LYS A 439 3.08 5.91 9.71
C LYS A 439 2.74 5.41 8.30
N GLY A 440 2.15 4.24 8.17
CA GLY A 440 1.90 3.64 6.86
C GLY A 440 3.21 3.43 6.11
N ARG A 441 3.32 3.96 4.89
CA ARG A 441 4.54 3.83 4.07
C ARG A 441 5.62 4.86 4.37
N ALA A 442 5.32 5.89 5.17
CA ALA A 442 6.28 6.93 5.55
C ALA A 442 7.24 6.46 6.65
N ILE A 443 7.92 5.33 6.41
CA ILE A 443 8.86 4.72 7.36
C ILE A 443 10.13 5.57 7.52
N GLY A 444 10.62 5.69 8.75
CA GLY A 444 11.83 6.47 9.05
C GLY A 444 13.12 5.65 8.99
N LYS A 445 14.26 6.35 8.98
CA LYS A 445 15.62 5.76 9.04
C LYS A 445 15.76 4.68 10.14
N GLU A 446 15.26 4.96 11.35
CA GLU A 446 15.37 4.02 12.48
C GLU A 446 14.56 2.73 12.29
N GLU A 447 13.41 2.80 11.61
CA GLU A 447 12.60 1.62 11.30
C GLU A 447 13.31 0.75 10.26
N ILE A 448 13.89 1.36 9.21
CA ILE A 448 14.69 0.65 8.21
C ILE A 448 15.92 0.00 8.86
N ILE A 449 16.67 0.73 9.69
CA ILE A 449 17.82 0.18 10.43
C ILE A 449 17.38 -1.01 11.29
N THR A 450 16.26 -0.88 12.00
CA THR A 450 15.73 -1.93 12.87
C THR A 450 15.38 -3.18 12.08
N ASP A 451 14.66 -3.05 10.97
CA ASP A 451 14.32 -4.18 10.09
C ASP A 451 15.58 -4.90 9.61
N LEU A 452 16.53 -4.18 9.01
CA LEU A 452 17.72 -4.77 8.39
C LEU A 452 18.66 -5.41 9.42
N ARG A 453 18.82 -4.79 10.60
CA ARG A 453 19.58 -5.39 11.70
C ARG A 453 18.90 -6.66 12.20
N MET A 454 17.59 -6.64 12.43
CA MET A 454 16.86 -7.82 12.88
C MET A 454 16.96 -8.96 11.86
N MET A 455 16.95 -8.66 10.57
CA MET A 455 17.20 -9.65 9.52
C MET A 455 18.57 -10.34 9.71
N LYS A 456 19.65 -9.56 9.90
CA LYS A 456 20.99 -10.10 10.16
C LYS A 456 21.04 -10.95 11.44
N GLU A 457 20.40 -10.49 12.51
CA GLU A 457 20.31 -11.22 13.79
C GLU A 457 19.55 -12.56 13.69
N HIS A 458 18.75 -12.73 12.63
CA HIS A 458 17.98 -13.94 12.33
C HIS A 458 18.47 -14.69 11.08
N ASN A 459 19.74 -14.51 10.72
CA ASN A 459 20.43 -15.22 9.63
C ASN A 459 19.80 -15.00 8.24
N ILE A 460 19.05 -13.90 8.06
CA ILE A 460 18.56 -13.47 6.75
C ILE A 460 19.70 -12.73 6.06
N ASN A 461 20.00 -13.11 4.81
CA ASN A 461 21.08 -12.52 4.02
C ASN A 461 20.60 -11.83 2.74
N ALA A 462 19.29 -11.83 2.47
CA ALA A 462 18.75 -11.27 1.25
C ALA A 462 17.35 -10.67 1.41
N ILE A 463 17.04 -9.67 0.62
CA ILE A 463 15.72 -9.04 0.55
C ILE A 463 15.26 -8.94 -0.91
N ARG A 464 13.98 -9.18 -1.14
CA ARG A 464 13.28 -8.74 -2.35
C ARG A 464 12.42 -7.54 -1.98
N THR A 465 12.56 -6.44 -2.72
CA THR A 465 11.80 -5.20 -2.49
C THR A 465 10.40 -5.34 -3.07
N SER A 466 9.54 -6.08 -2.36
CA SER A 466 8.18 -6.36 -2.79
C SER A 466 7.32 -5.08 -2.73
N HIS A 467 6.77 -4.56 -3.83
CA HIS A 467 7.03 -4.89 -5.24
C HIS A 467 7.31 -3.60 -6.01
N TYR A 468 8.34 -2.89 -5.57
CA TYR A 468 8.72 -1.55 -5.98
C TYR A 468 10.11 -1.19 -5.42
N PRO A 469 10.78 -0.15 -5.95
CA PRO A 469 12.01 0.35 -5.35
C PRO A 469 11.75 0.89 -3.95
N ASN A 470 12.58 0.51 -2.98
CA ASN A 470 12.47 0.95 -1.59
C ASN A 470 13.10 2.34 -1.40
N ASN A 471 13.02 2.89 -0.19
CA ASN A 471 13.76 4.10 0.17
C ASN A 471 15.28 3.87 -0.03
N VAL A 472 15.99 4.85 -0.62
CA VAL A 472 17.44 4.78 -0.90
C VAL A 472 18.28 4.31 0.29
N LEU A 473 17.88 4.70 1.51
CA LEU A 473 18.55 4.28 2.74
C LEU A 473 18.59 2.76 2.91
N THR A 474 17.61 2.03 2.37
CA THR A 474 17.57 0.57 2.40
C THR A 474 18.75 -0.04 1.64
N TYR A 475 19.07 0.48 0.44
CA TYR A 475 20.18 -0.01 -0.38
C TYR A 475 21.53 0.38 0.21
N GLU A 476 21.65 1.63 0.67
CA GLU A 476 22.83 2.12 1.38
C GLU A 476 23.15 1.31 2.64
N LEU A 477 22.13 0.90 3.40
CA LEU A 477 22.29 0.02 4.56
C LEU A 477 22.53 -1.43 4.17
N ALA A 478 21.92 -1.93 3.10
CA ALA A 478 22.17 -3.28 2.59
C ALA A 478 23.62 -3.45 2.11
N ASP A 479 24.19 -2.41 1.50
CA ASP A 479 25.61 -2.36 1.12
C ASP A 479 26.51 -2.47 2.36
N GLU A 480 26.17 -1.77 3.44
CA GLU A 480 26.96 -1.66 4.68
C GLU A 480 26.81 -2.88 5.60
N PHE A 481 25.58 -3.38 5.77
CA PHE A 481 25.27 -4.56 6.61
C PHE A 481 25.53 -5.89 5.90
N GLY A 482 25.71 -5.86 4.57
CA GLY A 482 25.89 -7.06 3.77
C GLY A 482 24.59 -7.85 3.66
N ILE A 483 23.68 -7.36 2.82
CA ILE A 483 22.42 -8.01 2.47
C ILE A 483 22.31 -8.00 0.94
N TYR A 484 22.06 -9.15 0.32
CA TYR A 484 21.81 -9.23 -1.13
C TYR A 484 20.42 -8.69 -1.47
N MET A 485 20.31 -7.89 -2.50
CA MET A 485 19.04 -7.27 -2.92
C MET A 485 18.59 -7.81 -4.28
N CYS A 486 17.32 -8.23 -4.32
CA CYS A 486 16.53 -8.34 -5.54
C CYS A 486 15.68 -7.08 -5.64
N ASP A 487 16.16 -6.11 -6.40
CA ASP A 487 15.47 -4.85 -6.61
C ASP A 487 14.41 -5.01 -7.70
N GLU A 488 13.22 -4.44 -7.51
CA GLU A 488 12.04 -4.73 -8.31
C GLU A 488 11.33 -3.47 -8.77
N ALA A 489 11.09 -3.36 -10.08
CA ALA A 489 10.36 -2.24 -10.65
C ALA A 489 8.93 -2.21 -10.11
N ASN A 490 8.41 -1.00 -9.89
CA ASN A 490 7.06 -0.76 -9.37
C ASN A 490 5.98 -1.06 -10.42
N ILE A 491 5.79 -2.33 -10.75
CA ILE A 491 4.88 -2.78 -11.81
C ILE A 491 4.15 -4.04 -11.35
N GLU A 492 2.88 -3.88 -11.00
CA GLU A 492 1.94 -4.97 -10.73
C GLU A 492 0.54 -4.61 -11.22
N THR A 493 -0.07 -5.50 -12.02
CA THR A 493 -1.41 -5.30 -12.60
C THR A 493 -2.36 -6.47 -12.33
N HIS A 494 -2.09 -7.28 -11.30
CA HIS A 494 -2.79 -8.50 -10.88
C HIS A 494 -4.11 -8.85 -11.62
N ILE A 495 -5.26 -8.29 -11.20
CA ILE A 495 -6.56 -8.56 -11.86
C ILE A 495 -6.60 -8.03 -13.29
N GLY A 496 -5.98 -6.88 -13.56
CA GLY A 496 -5.86 -6.31 -14.90
C GLY A 496 -5.12 -7.25 -15.88
N ALA A 497 -4.06 -7.92 -15.45
CA ALA A 497 -3.34 -8.90 -16.26
C ALA A 497 -4.19 -10.15 -16.53
N THR A 498 -4.86 -10.70 -15.50
CA THR A 498 -5.65 -11.92 -15.62
C THR A 498 -6.98 -11.73 -16.36
N SER A 499 -7.66 -10.60 -16.18
CA SER A 499 -9.00 -10.36 -16.74
C SER A 499 -8.98 -9.65 -18.10
N SER A 500 -7.95 -8.85 -18.37
CA SER A 500 -7.97 -7.91 -19.51
C SER A 500 -6.64 -7.74 -20.24
N ASN A 501 -5.58 -8.43 -19.78
CA ASN A 501 -4.25 -8.30 -20.35
C ASN A 501 -3.70 -6.86 -20.37
N LEU A 502 -3.98 -6.09 -19.31
CA LEU A 502 -3.80 -4.64 -19.31
C LEU A 502 -2.36 -4.21 -19.64
N SER A 503 -1.37 -4.67 -18.85
CA SER A 503 0.05 -4.30 -18.94
C SER A 503 0.83 -4.84 -20.15
N ASN A 504 0.24 -5.68 -21.01
CA ASN A 504 0.95 -6.28 -22.16
C ASN A 504 0.46 -5.75 -23.50
N THR A 505 0.00 -4.50 -23.53
CA THR A 505 -0.36 -3.78 -24.74
C THR A 505 0.60 -2.61 -24.94
N GLY A 506 0.92 -2.28 -26.20
CA GLY A 506 1.95 -1.29 -26.53
C GLY A 506 1.71 0.11 -25.96
N VAL A 507 0.48 0.45 -25.57
CA VAL A 507 0.15 1.73 -24.89
C VAL A 507 0.84 1.88 -23.53
N TRP A 508 1.20 0.77 -22.87
CA TRP A 508 1.91 0.79 -21.58
C TRP A 508 3.43 0.77 -21.72
N ASN A 509 3.97 0.75 -22.96
CA ASN A 509 5.42 0.71 -23.17
C ASN A 509 6.13 1.86 -22.46
N ASN A 510 5.59 3.08 -22.54
CA ASN A 510 6.22 4.24 -21.90
C ASN A 510 6.20 4.10 -20.37
N ALA A 511 5.06 3.78 -19.77
CA ALA A 511 4.91 3.65 -18.33
C ALA A 511 5.77 2.53 -17.72
N VAL A 512 5.79 1.35 -18.35
CA VAL A 512 6.62 0.22 -17.89
C VAL A 512 8.11 0.52 -18.08
N MET A 513 8.50 1.13 -19.20
CA MET A 513 9.90 1.50 -19.44
C MET A 513 10.37 2.57 -18.47
N SER A 514 9.58 3.63 -18.24
CA SER A 514 9.90 4.70 -17.28
C SER A 514 10.19 4.11 -15.88
N ARG A 515 9.28 3.29 -15.35
CA ARG A 515 9.46 2.59 -14.05
C ARG A 515 10.71 1.71 -14.01
N THR A 516 11.03 1.05 -15.12
CA THR A 516 12.25 0.22 -15.25
C THR A 516 13.51 1.08 -15.23
N GLN A 517 13.51 2.17 -15.99
CA GLN A 517 14.65 3.07 -16.14
C GLN A 517 14.91 3.85 -14.84
N ASN A 518 13.86 4.33 -14.19
CA ASN A 518 13.97 5.03 -12.91
C ASN A 518 14.69 4.17 -11.86
N MET A 519 14.23 2.93 -11.67
CA MET A 519 14.87 1.97 -10.74
C MET A 519 16.35 1.74 -11.08
N VAL A 520 16.65 1.33 -12.31
CA VAL A 520 18.03 0.95 -12.66
C VAL A 520 18.96 2.15 -12.63
N GLU A 521 18.56 3.29 -13.18
CA GLU A 521 19.44 4.46 -13.21
C GLU A 521 19.69 5.04 -11.82
N GLN A 522 18.70 5.00 -10.92
CA GLN A 522 18.86 5.44 -9.54
C GLN A 522 19.84 4.54 -8.77
N ASP A 523 19.70 3.22 -8.92
CA ASP A 523 20.28 2.26 -7.96
C ASP A 523 21.48 1.46 -8.51
N LYS A 524 21.87 1.65 -9.78
CA LYS A 524 22.94 0.90 -10.50
C LYS A 524 24.30 0.80 -9.80
N ASN A 525 24.61 1.70 -8.87
CA ASN A 525 25.91 1.73 -8.19
C ASN A 525 25.96 0.91 -6.88
N HIS A 526 24.83 0.36 -6.41
CA HIS A 526 24.79 -0.40 -5.16
C HIS A 526 25.35 -1.83 -5.33
N PRO A 527 26.43 -2.24 -4.62
CA PRO A 527 26.95 -3.60 -4.67
C PRO A 527 25.97 -4.65 -4.13
N SER A 528 25.09 -4.29 -3.19
CA SER A 528 24.08 -5.19 -2.62
C SER A 528 23.10 -5.72 -3.65
N ILE A 529 22.75 -4.94 -4.68
CA ILE A 529 21.83 -5.36 -5.74
C ILE A 529 22.50 -6.40 -6.62
N VAL A 530 21.96 -7.62 -6.64
CA VAL A 530 22.46 -8.73 -7.45
C VAL A 530 21.45 -9.21 -8.50
N ILE A 531 20.18 -8.83 -8.33
CA ILE A 531 19.08 -9.17 -9.24
C ILE A 531 18.27 -7.91 -9.54
N TRP A 532 17.96 -7.69 -10.83
CA TRP A 532 16.93 -6.78 -11.31
C TRP A 532 15.65 -7.56 -11.64
N SER A 533 14.55 -7.23 -10.99
CA SER A 533 13.24 -7.83 -11.22
C SER A 533 12.34 -6.87 -12.02
N LEU A 534 11.70 -7.37 -13.07
CA LEU A 534 10.88 -6.55 -13.99
C LEU A 534 9.53 -6.11 -13.40
N GLY A 535 9.17 -6.59 -12.21
CA GLY A 535 7.88 -6.38 -11.56
C GLY A 535 7.30 -7.67 -10.99
N ASN A 536 6.02 -7.63 -10.62
CA ASN A 536 5.30 -8.74 -10.00
C ASN A 536 3.94 -8.94 -10.69
N GLU A 537 3.53 -10.19 -10.90
CA GLU A 537 2.14 -10.55 -11.24
C GLU A 537 1.44 -9.71 -12.34
N ALA A 538 2.20 -9.22 -13.33
CA ALA A 538 1.70 -8.35 -14.39
C ALA A 538 1.56 -9.06 -15.75
N THR A 539 1.78 -10.37 -15.79
CA THR A 539 1.56 -11.27 -16.93
C THR A 539 1.09 -12.62 -16.40
N TYR A 540 0.20 -13.34 -17.09
CA TYR A 540 -0.21 -14.71 -16.68
C TYR A 540 -0.23 -15.73 -17.83
N GLN A 541 0.29 -15.34 -18.99
CA GLN A 541 0.41 -16.20 -20.17
C GLN A 541 1.65 -15.80 -20.98
N ASP A 542 2.03 -16.64 -21.94
CA ASP A 542 3.11 -16.33 -22.86
C ASP A 542 2.66 -15.34 -23.94
N TYR A 543 3.36 -14.21 -24.03
CA TYR A 543 3.13 -13.18 -25.05
C TYR A 543 4.18 -13.23 -26.15
N ALA A 544 3.90 -12.70 -27.32
CA ALA A 544 4.94 -12.55 -28.34
C ALA A 544 6.09 -11.66 -27.83
N LEU A 545 7.33 -12.00 -28.15
CA LEU A 545 8.52 -11.18 -27.84
C LEU A 545 8.73 -10.16 -28.97
N THR A 546 7.84 -9.18 -29.04
CA THR A 546 7.86 -8.08 -30.03
C THR A 546 8.01 -6.74 -29.32
N ASP A 547 8.25 -5.67 -30.08
CA ASP A 547 8.38 -4.32 -29.52
C ASP A 547 7.05 -3.78 -28.90
N ASP A 548 5.93 -4.50 -29.08
CA ASP A 548 4.66 -4.21 -28.40
C ASP A 548 4.56 -4.82 -26.99
N ASN A 549 5.54 -5.63 -26.57
CA ASN A 549 5.58 -6.25 -25.25
C ASN A 549 6.48 -5.41 -24.31
N PRO A 550 5.91 -4.70 -23.33
CA PRO A 550 6.68 -3.81 -22.46
C PRO A 550 7.78 -4.52 -21.65
N PHE A 551 7.49 -5.71 -21.11
CA PHE A 551 8.47 -6.47 -20.33
C PHE A 551 9.64 -7.00 -21.18
N TRP A 552 9.38 -7.30 -22.46
CA TRP A 552 10.45 -7.67 -23.41
C TRP A 552 11.37 -6.48 -23.72
N ASN A 553 10.80 -5.29 -23.86
CA ASN A 553 11.57 -4.07 -24.05
C ASN A 553 12.42 -3.77 -22.81
N SER A 554 11.82 -3.82 -21.62
CA SER A 554 12.50 -3.59 -20.35
C SER A 554 13.67 -4.55 -20.13
N THR A 555 13.49 -5.87 -20.28
CA THR A 555 14.58 -6.83 -20.05
C THR A 555 15.76 -6.68 -21.02
N ARG A 556 15.49 -6.29 -22.28
CA ARG A 556 16.53 -6.00 -23.28
C ARG A 556 17.27 -4.71 -22.95
N TRP A 557 16.55 -3.69 -22.48
CA TRP A 557 17.15 -2.44 -22.05
C TRP A 557 18.06 -2.65 -20.84
N ILE A 558 17.61 -3.39 -19.82
CA ILE A 558 18.43 -3.74 -18.65
C ILE A 558 19.69 -4.47 -19.08
N LEU A 559 19.59 -5.52 -19.90
CA LEU A 559 20.76 -6.28 -20.33
C LEU A 559 21.80 -5.42 -21.07
N LYS A 560 21.33 -4.45 -21.87
CA LYS A 560 22.20 -3.51 -22.57
C LYS A 560 22.84 -2.50 -21.60
N ARG A 561 22.07 -2.02 -20.62
CA ARG A 561 22.50 -0.98 -19.68
C ARG A 561 23.43 -1.52 -18.60
N ASP A 562 23.07 -2.63 -17.99
CA ASP A 562 23.79 -3.28 -16.91
C ASP A 562 23.82 -4.82 -17.10
N PRO A 563 24.79 -5.34 -17.86
CA PRO A 563 24.96 -6.78 -18.02
C PRO A 563 25.57 -7.45 -16.78
N SER A 564 26.01 -6.70 -15.75
CA SER A 564 26.74 -7.22 -14.59
C SER A 564 25.85 -7.87 -13.51
N ARG A 565 24.53 -7.78 -13.67
CA ARG A 565 23.52 -8.30 -12.73
C ARG A 565 22.54 -9.25 -13.43
N ILE A 566 21.83 -10.04 -12.63
CA ILE A 566 20.87 -11.08 -13.10
C ILE A 566 19.49 -10.48 -13.31
N ARG A 567 18.85 -10.78 -14.44
CA ARG A 567 17.45 -10.39 -14.72
C ARG A 567 16.47 -11.47 -14.25
N LYS A 568 15.38 -11.06 -13.60
CA LYS A 568 14.33 -11.94 -13.08
C LYS A 568 12.94 -11.42 -13.46
N TYR A 569 12.02 -12.34 -13.73
CA TYR A 569 10.59 -12.05 -13.74
C TYR A 569 9.78 -13.36 -13.61
N GLU A 570 9.05 -13.52 -12.51
CA GLU A 570 8.45 -14.81 -12.12
C GLU A 570 7.42 -15.31 -13.12
N ARG A 571 6.62 -14.39 -13.65
CA ARG A 571 5.52 -14.74 -14.54
C ARG A 571 5.96 -15.05 -15.97
N GLN A 572 7.21 -14.78 -16.34
CA GLN A 572 7.71 -15.03 -17.69
C GLN A 572 9.18 -15.51 -17.72
N ASN A 573 9.40 -16.75 -17.28
CA ASN A 573 10.73 -17.39 -17.21
C ASN A 573 11.29 -17.89 -18.56
N ARG A 574 10.96 -17.26 -19.69
CA ARG A 574 11.38 -17.78 -21.01
C ARG A 574 12.89 -17.64 -21.21
N TYR A 575 13.51 -18.75 -21.58
CA TYR A 575 14.95 -18.88 -21.81
C TYR A 575 15.24 -19.25 -23.27
N GLY A 576 16.08 -18.47 -23.93
CA GLY A 576 16.49 -18.62 -25.33
C GLY A 576 17.81 -19.39 -25.49
N ALA A 577 18.38 -19.40 -26.71
CA ALA A 577 19.68 -20.05 -26.94
C ALA A 577 20.84 -19.21 -26.38
N THR A 578 20.65 -17.90 -26.30
CA THR A 578 21.60 -16.92 -25.76
C THR A 578 20.94 -16.11 -24.62
N ARG A 579 21.77 -15.37 -23.90
CA ARG A 579 21.30 -14.46 -22.83
C ARG A 579 20.43 -13.33 -23.42
N GLU A 580 20.78 -12.83 -24.59
CA GLU A 580 20.08 -11.78 -25.33
C GLU A 580 18.71 -12.22 -25.85
N GLU A 581 18.55 -13.51 -26.13
CA GLU A 581 17.27 -14.13 -26.54
C GLU A 581 16.40 -14.53 -25.34
N SER A 582 16.87 -14.31 -24.11
CA SER A 582 16.18 -14.73 -22.88
C SER A 582 15.49 -13.55 -22.19
N MET A 583 14.30 -13.81 -21.62
CA MET A 583 13.58 -12.86 -20.76
C MET A 583 14.28 -12.68 -19.41
N VAL A 584 14.87 -13.76 -18.91
CA VAL A 584 15.43 -13.85 -17.56
C VAL A 584 16.77 -14.58 -17.57
N ASP A 585 17.59 -14.29 -16.58
CA ASP A 585 18.86 -14.96 -16.29
C ASP A 585 18.72 -15.98 -15.14
N ILE A 586 17.57 -16.01 -14.46
CA ILE A 586 17.26 -16.97 -13.38
C ILE A 586 15.81 -17.42 -13.49
N TYR A 587 15.56 -18.72 -13.27
CA TYR A 587 14.21 -19.24 -13.19
C TYR A 587 13.67 -19.00 -11.79
N SER A 588 12.49 -18.39 -11.70
CA SER A 588 11.84 -18.11 -10.42
C SER A 588 10.38 -18.54 -10.40
N SER A 589 9.88 -18.94 -9.24
CA SER A 589 8.47 -19.29 -9.03
C SER A 589 7.93 -18.72 -7.72
N GLN A 590 6.61 -18.65 -7.59
CA GLN A 590 5.93 -18.38 -6.33
C GLN A 590 5.26 -19.65 -5.79
N TYR A 591 5.45 -19.92 -4.49
CA TYR A 591 4.75 -20.94 -3.69
C TYR A 591 4.81 -22.38 -4.22
N TRP A 592 5.85 -22.74 -4.98
CA TRP A 592 5.96 -24.11 -5.48
C TRP A 592 6.19 -25.10 -4.34
N SER A 593 5.52 -26.25 -4.43
CA SER A 593 5.73 -27.38 -3.52
C SER A 593 7.13 -27.98 -3.70
N ILE A 594 7.63 -28.67 -2.67
CA ILE A 594 8.91 -29.41 -2.72
C ILE A 594 8.99 -30.35 -3.94
N PRO A 595 7.98 -31.18 -4.26
CA PRO A 595 8.01 -32.01 -5.47
C PRO A 595 8.19 -31.21 -6.77
N SER A 596 7.56 -30.03 -6.88
CA SER A 596 7.70 -29.15 -8.05
C SER A 596 9.12 -28.61 -8.17
N ILE A 597 9.73 -28.17 -7.06
CA ILE A 597 11.13 -27.75 -7.02
C ILE A 597 12.04 -28.89 -7.49
N VAL A 598 11.89 -30.08 -6.89
CA VAL A 598 12.72 -31.24 -7.23
C VAL A 598 12.58 -31.58 -8.71
N ALA A 599 11.37 -31.57 -9.25
CA ALA A 599 11.14 -31.80 -10.68
C ALA A 599 11.84 -30.74 -11.55
N GLN A 600 11.80 -29.48 -11.16
CA GLN A 600 12.45 -28.38 -11.88
C GLN A 600 13.98 -28.50 -11.89
N VAL A 601 14.58 -28.73 -10.72
CA VAL A 601 16.04 -28.68 -10.57
C VAL A 601 16.73 -29.96 -11.08
N THR A 602 16.03 -31.10 -11.07
CA THR A 602 16.56 -32.38 -11.60
C THR A 602 16.31 -32.59 -13.09
N ASN A 603 15.42 -31.81 -13.71
CA ASN A 603 15.16 -31.92 -15.15
C ASN A 603 16.34 -31.34 -15.94
N LYS A 604 17.07 -32.23 -16.62
CA LYS A 604 18.25 -31.94 -17.45
C LYS A 604 17.98 -30.97 -18.61
N ALA A 605 16.72 -30.77 -19.01
CA ALA A 605 16.37 -29.78 -20.02
C ALA A 605 16.40 -28.34 -19.49
N ASN A 606 16.17 -28.13 -18.18
CA ASN A 606 16.16 -26.83 -17.54
C ASN A 606 17.59 -26.34 -17.29
N LYS A 607 17.94 -25.16 -17.80
CA LYS A 607 19.32 -24.65 -17.76
C LYS A 607 19.57 -23.61 -16.68
N LEU A 608 18.63 -22.70 -16.47
CA LEU A 608 18.80 -21.59 -15.54
C LEU A 608 18.90 -22.07 -14.08
N PRO A 609 19.62 -21.31 -13.21
CA PRO A 609 19.52 -21.50 -11.77
C PRO A 609 18.07 -21.27 -11.30
N TYR A 610 17.73 -21.80 -10.13
CA TYR A 610 16.38 -21.78 -9.60
C TYR A 610 16.30 -21.13 -8.22
N ILE A 611 15.34 -20.23 -8.04
CA ILE A 611 14.94 -19.63 -6.77
C ILE A 611 13.41 -19.59 -6.62
N GLN A 612 12.92 -19.42 -5.40
CA GLN A 612 11.53 -19.03 -5.15
C GLN A 612 11.45 -17.51 -4.92
N SER A 613 10.72 -16.79 -5.78
CA SER A 613 10.42 -15.35 -5.59
C SER A 613 9.64 -15.14 -4.29
N GLU A 614 8.70 -16.04 -4.01
CA GLU A 614 7.96 -16.13 -2.76
C GLU A 614 7.81 -17.61 -2.40
N TYR A 615 8.02 -17.96 -1.13
CA TYR A 615 7.69 -19.27 -0.60
C TYR A 615 7.36 -19.18 0.89
N ALA A 616 6.90 -20.30 1.46
CA ALA A 616 6.66 -20.42 2.89
C ALA A 616 5.80 -19.27 3.45
N HIS A 617 4.61 -19.06 2.87
CA HIS A 617 3.68 -18.01 3.26
C HIS A 617 3.47 -17.99 4.79
N SER A 618 3.76 -16.86 5.44
CA SER A 618 3.78 -16.72 6.90
C SER A 618 2.55 -16.07 7.53
N MET A 619 1.41 -16.03 6.83
CA MET A 619 0.13 -15.55 7.35
C MET A 619 -0.27 -16.22 8.67
N GLY A 620 -0.47 -15.43 9.73
CA GLY A 620 -0.87 -15.92 11.04
C GLY A 620 0.12 -16.93 11.65
N ASN A 621 -0.36 -18.12 12.04
CA ASN A 621 0.47 -19.20 12.57
C ASN A 621 0.84 -20.18 11.45
N ALA A 622 2.07 -20.09 10.94
CA ALA A 622 2.50 -20.72 9.69
C ALA A 622 3.96 -21.23 9.73
N LEU A 623 4.67 -21.25 8.58
CA LEU A 623 6.03 -21.77 8.40
C LEU A 623 6.24 -23.26 8.74
N GLY A 624 5.24 -24.11 8.47
CA GLY A 624 5.22 -25.49 8.97
C GLY A 624 6.31 -26.46 8.44
N ASN A 625 6.81 -26.30 7.21
CA ASN A 625 7.77 -27.23 6.59
C ASN A 625 9.01 -26.53 6.00
N LEU A 626 9.45 -25.43 6.64
CA LEU A 626 10.58 -24.63 6.17
C LEU A 626 11.87 -25.47 6.06
N LYS A 627 12.10 -26.37 7.02
CA LYS A 627 13.27 -27.26 7.00
C LYS A 627 13.31 -28.14 5.74
N GLU A 628 12.19 -28.73 5.34
CA GLU A 628 12.13 -29.63 4.19
C GLU A 628 12.41 -28.90 2.86
N TYR A 629 12.04 -27.61 2.75
CA TYR A 629 12.48 -26.77 1.63
C TYR A 629 14.01 -26.63 1.61
N TRP A 630 14.61 -26.34 2.76
CA TRP A 630 16.06 -26.14 2.88
C TRP A 630 16.87 -27.41 2.71
N ASP A 631 16.32 -28.58 3.06
CA ASP A 631 16.95 -29.87 2.73
C ASP A 631 17.09 -30.04 1.20
N VAL A 632 16.14 -29.52 0.40
CA VAL A 632 16.24 -29.53 -1.08
C VAL A 632 17.24 -28.49 -1.56
N PHE A 633 17.18 -27.25 -1.06
CA PHE A 633 18.08 -26.18 -1.48
C PHE A 633 19.56 -26.48 -1.18
N ARG A 634 19.84 -27.14 -0.06
CA ARG A 634 21.19 -27.61 0.29
C ARG A 634 21.64 -28.81 -0.56
N LYS A 635 20.71 -29.61 -1.06
CA LYS A 635 21.02 -30.84 -1.82
C LYS A 635 21.38 -30.61 -3.28
N TYR A 636 20.78 -29.61 -3.93
CA TYR A 636 20.93 -29.40 -5.38
C TYR A 636 21.69 -28.11 -5.69
N ASP A 637 22.72 -28.20 -6.52
CA ASP A 637 23.62 -27.08 -6.83
C ASP A 637 22.97 -25.94 -7.63
N ASN A 638 21.96 -26.24 -8.44
CA ASN A 638 21.17 -25.25 -9.18
C ASN A 638 19.93 -24.74 -8.41
N ALA A 639 19.74 -25.16 -7.15
CA ALA A 639 18.67 -24.68 -6.27
C ALA A 639 19.26 -23.72 -5.23
N GLN A 640 18.86 -22.46 -5.25
CA GLN A 640 19.57 -21.38 -4.54
C GLN A 640 18.72 -20.65 -3.49
N GLY A 641 17.69 -21.31 -2.96
CA GLY A 641 16.84 -20.75 -1.90
C GLY A 641 15.71 -19.89 -2.45
N GLY A 642 15.40 -18.79 -1.75
CA GLY A 642 14.32 -17.89 -2.12
C GLY A 642 13.97 -16.90 -1.01
N PHE A 643 12.84 -16.21 -1.19
CA PHE A 643 12.38 -15.16 -0.29
C PHE A 643 11.07 -15.56 0.40
N ILE A 644 11.06 -15.63 1.73
CA ILE A 644 9.85 -15.89 2.51
C ILE A 644 8.81 -14.78 2.25
N TRP A 645 7.52 -15.10 2.14
CA TRP A 645 6.44 -14.11 2.09
C TRP A 645 5.73 -14.01 3.45
N ASP A 646 5.96 -12.97 4.25
CA ASP A 646 6.91 -11.85 4.07
C ASP A 646 7.57 -11.42 5.39
N TRP A 647 8.24 -10.26 5.42
CA TRP A 647 8.96 -9.78 6.61
C TRP A 647 8.00 -9.42 7.75
N ILE A 648 7.06 -8.51 7.51
CA ILE A 648 6.30 -7.81 8.55
C ILE A 648 4.80 -7.77 8.23
N ASP A 649 3.96 -8.05 9.22
CA ASP A 649 2.50 -7.94 9.06
C ASP A 649 2.12 -6.50 8.69
N GLN A 650 1.36 -6.33 7.61
CA GLN A 650 0.82 -5.03 7.24
C GLN A 650 -0.47 -4.79 8.03
N SER A 651 -0.48 -3.74 8.85
CA SER A 651 -1.64 -3.30 9.62
C SER A 651 -1.56 -1.82 9.91
N ILE A 652 -2.71 -1.18 10.16
CA ILE A 652 -2.76 0.22 10.60
C ILE A 652 -3.48 0.31 11.93
N GLU A 653 -2.88 1.04 12.87
CA GLU A 653 -3.46 1.27 14.18
C GLU A 653 -4.84 1.92 14.03
N SER A 654 -5.87 1.20 14.47
CA SER A 654 -7.27 1.54 14.28
C SER A 654 -7.96 1.63 15.62
N LYS A 655 -8.86 2.61 15.77
CA LYS A 655 -9.58 2.87 17.01
C LYS A 655 -10.62 1.77 17.26
N VAL A 656 -10.68 1.25 18.47
CA VAL A 656 -11.74 0.33 18.89
C VAL A 656 -13.06 1.10 19.05
N ILE A 657 -14.14 0.60 18.43
CA ILE A 657 -15.50 1.13 18.57
C ILE A 657 -16.36 0.10 19.31
N ASN A 658 -16.73 0.41 20.56
CA ASN A 658 -17.65 -0.39 21.34
C ASN A 658 -19.10 -0.19 20.87
N THR A 659 -19.79 -1.28 20.58
CA THR A 659 -21.16 -1.28 20.04
C THR A 659 -22.19 -1.47 21.15
N LYS A 660 -23.39 -0.89 20.99
CA LYS A 660 -24.56 -1.13 21.84
C LYS A 660 -25.78 -1.37 20.97
N ASN A 661 -26.38 -2.54 21.12
CA ASN A 661 -27.61 -2.95 20.47
C ASN A 661 -28.70 -3.11 21.53
N TYR A 662 -29.92 -2.67 21.21
CA TYR A 662 -31.07 -2.79 22.11
C TYR A 662 -32.08 -3.81 21.58
N ILE A 663 -32.55 -4.68 22.46
CA ILE A 663 -33.65 -5.61 22.21
C ILE A 663 -34.78 -5.23 23.16
N VAL A 664 -35.98 -5.06 22.62
CA VAL A 664 -37.18 -4.76 23.39
C VAL A 664 -38.10 -5.98 23.46
N THR A 665 -38.71 -6.24 24.61
CA THR A 665 -39.55 -7.43 24.83
C THR A 665 -41.01 -7.05 25.05
N ASP A 666 -41.90 -7.59 24.24
CA ASP A 666 -43.35 -7.49 24.45
C ASP A 666 -43.75 -8.26 25.71
N ALA A 667 -44.34 -7.58 26.70
CA ALA A 667 -44.61 -8.12 28.03
C ALA A 667 -45.60 -9.30 28.02
N LYS A 668 -46.53 -9.34 27.07
CA LYS A 668 -47.58 -10.36 27.01
C LYS A 668 -47.10 -11.65 26.36
N THR A 669 -46.33 -11.54 25.29
CA THR A 669 -45.96 -12.68 24.43
C THR A 669 -44.49 -13.10 24.57
N ALA A 670 -43.70 -12.34 25.34
CA ALA A 670 -42.25 -12.43 25.43
C ALA A 670 -41.54 -12.35 24.07
N THR A 671 -42.20 -11.74 23.07
CA THR A 671 -41.60 -11.59 21.74
C THR A 671 -40.58 -10.47 21.78
N LYS A 672 -39.35 -10.81 21.36
CA LYS A 672 -38.25 -9.87 21.24
C LYS A 672 -38.32 -9.14 19.89
N GLY A 673 -38.19 -7.82 19.92
CA GLY A 673 -38.02 -6.96 18.76
C GLY A 673 -36.64 -6.30 18.77
N ASN A 674 -36.00 -6.24 17.61
CA ASN A 674 -34.71 -5.57 17.47
C ASN A 674 -34.93 -4.08 17.25
N VAL A 675 -34.23 -3.25 18.02
CA VAL A 675 -34.21 -1.80 17.82
C VAL A 675 -33.12 -1.47 16.80
N VAL A 676 -33.49 -0.79 15.73
CA VAL A 676 -32.55 -0.14 14.81
C VAL A 676 -32.64 1.36 15.07
N GLY A 677 -31.55 1.93 15.59
CA GLY A 677 -31.52 3.31 16.09
C GLY A 677 -31.18 3.36 17.57
N ASN A 678 -31.72 4.35 18.29
CA ASN A 678 -31.43 4.59 19.70
C ASN A 678 -32.70 4.56 20.55
N LEU A 679 -32.53 4.28 21.85
CA LEU A 679 -33.55 4.49 22.88
C LEU A 679 -33.20 5.76 23.68
N ILE A 680 -34.11 6.72 23.69
CA ILE A 680 -33.97 8.01 24.39
C ILE A 680 -35.03 8.14 25.49
N GLU A 681 -35.05 9.24 26.24
CA GLU A 681 -36.09 9.49 27.25
C GLU A 681 -37.48 9.68 26.60
N GLY A 682 -38.44 8.84 27.01
CA GLY A 682 -39.80 8.83 26.51
C GLY A 682 -40.79 9.52 27.45
N ARG A 683 -42.05 9.11 27.40
CA ARG A 683 -43.12 9.61 28.28
C ARG A 683 -43.12 8.84 29.59
N MET A 684 -43.65 9.46 30.65
CA MET A 684 -43.99 8.80 31.91
C MET A 684 -42.86 7.95 32.56
N GLY A 685 -41.59 8.28 32.30
CA GLY A 685 -40.43 7.58 32.85
C GLY A 685 -39.99 6.32 32.08
N THR A 686 -40.54 6.07 30.89
CA THR A 686 -40.06 5.03 29.97
C THR A 686 -39.09 5.60 28.92
N LYS A 687 -38.64 4.76 27.97
CA LYS A 687 -37.87 5.21 26.81
C LYS A 687 -38.77 5.48 25.60
N ALA A 688 -38.19 6.05 24.55
CA ALA A 688 -38.78 6.14 23.23
C ALA A 688 -37.76 5.70 22.19
N VAL A 689 -38.23 5.16 21.05
CA VAL A 689 -37.35 4.80 19.94
C VAL A 689 -37.18 5.97 18.98
N THR A 690 -35.93 6.33 18.70
CA THR A 690 -35.53 7.17 17.55
C THR A 690 -34.92 6.25 16.51
N GLY A 691 -35.71 5.90 15.50
CA GLY A 691 -35.47 4.78 14.60
C GLY A 691 -36.70 3.87 14.54
N TYR A 692 -36.51 2.55 14.58
CA TYR A 692 -37.62 1.61 14.50
C TYR A 692 -37.39 0.31 15.26
N VAL A 693 -38.48 -0.40 15.55
CA VAL A 693 -38.48 -1.76 16.09
C VAL A 693 -39.10 -2.70 15.08
N THR A 694 -38.44 -3.84 14.87
CA THR A 694 -39.01 -4.95 14.08
C THR A 694 -39.26 -6.16 14.95
N LEU A 695 -40.48 -6.67 14.92
CA LEU A 695 -40.87 -7.92 15.58
C LEU A 695 -41.03 -9.02 14.53
N PRO A 696 -40.56 -10.24 14.82
CA PRO A 696 -40.69 -11.35 13.89
C PRO A 696 -42.15 -11.76 13.68
N ALA A 697 -42.46 -12.25 12.49
CA ALA A 697 -43.72 -12.94 12.19
C ALA A 697 -44.00 -14.09 13.16
N LYS A 698 -45.06 -13.98 13.98
CA LYS A 698 -45.51 -15.03 14.91
C LYS A 698 -47.03 -15.08 14.96
N GLY A 699 -47.59 -16.29 15.06
CA GLY A 699 -49.05 -16.52 15.12
C GLY A 699 -49.75 -15.80 16.29
N GLN A 700 -49.06 -15.62 17.42
CA GLN A 700 -49.59 -14.88 18.58
C GLN A 700 -49.69 -13.35 18.37
N LEU A 701 -49.01 -12.81 17.35
CA LEU A 701 -49.07 -11.41 16.94
C LEU A 701 -50.08 -11.17 15.79
N ILE A 702 -50.91 -12.16 15.50
CA ILE A 702 -52.02 -12.06 14.54
C ILE A 702 -53.30 -11.78 15.34
N ALA A 703 -53.94 -10.63 15.12
CA ALA A 703 -55.16 -10.30 15.84
C ALA A 703 -56.32 -11.22 15.47
N ASN A 704 -56.44 -11.59 14.19
CA ASN A 704 -57.49 -12.44 13.61
C ASN A 704 -58.88 -12.10 14.19
N SER A 705 -59.19 -10.82 14.29
CA SER A 705 -60.31 -10.34 15.10
C SER A 705 -61.60 -10.25 14.29
N THR A 706 -62.71 -10.70 14.88
CA THR A 706 -64.06 -10.45 14.35
C THR A 706 -64.78 -9.28 15.00
N THR A 707 -64.19 -8.67 16.05
CA THR A 707 -64.83 -7.61 16.85
C THR A 707 -64.19 -6.23 16.65
N GLY A 708 -63.06 -6.15 15.93
CA GLY A 708 -62.41 -4.91 15.51
C GLY A 708 -60.88 -4.95 15.62
N LEU A 709 -60.23 -3.83 15.30
CA LEU A 709 -58.78 -3.65 15.44
C LEU A 709 -58.49 -2.21 15.89
N THR A 710 -57.51 -2.02 16.78
CA THR A 710 -56.97 -0.69 17.12
C THR A 710 -55.47 -0.65 16.94
N LEU A 711 -54.97 0.42 16.33
CA LEU A 711 -53.56 0.81 16.30
C LEU A 711 -53.41 2.10 17.11
N ASP A 712 -52.57 2.08 18.12
CA ASP A 712 -52.38 3.15 19.08
C ASP A 712 -50.88 3.45 19.22
N ALA A 713 -50.50 4.72 19.15
CA ALA A 713 -49.10 5.13 19.33
C ALA A 713 -49.00 6.58 19.81
N TRP A 714 -47.95 6.84 20.59
CA TRP A 714 -47.49 8.20 20.86
C TRP A 714 -46.30 8.51 19.98
N VAL A 715 -46.32 9.68 19.34
CA VAL A 715 -45.28 10.07 18.39
C VAL A 715 -44.85 11.52 18.59
N LYS A 716 -43.58 11.80 18.31
CA LYS A 716 -43.09 13.13 17.92
C LYS A 716 -42.55 13.03 16.51
N SER A 717 -42.87 13.99 15.65
CA SER A 717 -42.39 14.02 14.27
C SER A 717 -41.38 15.13 14.08
N ASP A 718 -40.22 14.79 13.52
CA ASP A 718 -39.18 15.75 13.11
C ASP A 718 -39.36 16.22 11.65
N GLY A 719 -40.41 15.72 10.99
CA GLY A 719 -40.77 16.11 9.63
C GLY A 719 -41.61 15.05 8.93
N VAL A 720 -42.46 15.50 8.00
CA VAL A 720 -43.44 14.65 7.30
C VAL A 720 -43.07 14.44 5.83
N ASN A 721 -41.82 14.17 5.48
CA ASN A 721 -41.45 13.95 4.08
C ASN A 721 -41.77 12.51 3.64
N GLY A 722 -42.49 12.34 2.52
CA GLY A 722 -42.75 11.03 1.92
C GLY A 722 -43.69 10.13 2.74
N ASP A 723 -43.62 8.82 2.50
CA ASP A 723 -44.36 7.81 3.26
C ASP A 723 -43.55 7.38 4.50
N GLN A 724 -44.16 7.43 5.69
CA GLN A 724 -43.50 7.08 6.96
C GLN A 724 -44.41 6.23 7.84
N ALA A 725 -44.04 4.99 8.11
CA ALA A 725 -44.83 4.10 8.96
C ALA A 725 -44.69 4.46 10.44
N ILE A 726 -45.80 4.60 11.16
CA ILE A 726 -45.82 4.70 12.63
C ILE A 726 -45.94 3.29 13.21
N LEU A 727 -46.93 2.54 12.72
CA LEU A 727 -47.18 1.15 13.11
C LEU A 727 -47.73 0.38 11.91
N SER A 728 -46.99 -0.62 11.45
CA SER A 728 -47.28 -1.33 10.21
C SER A 728 -47.11 -2.83 10.33
N LYS A 729 -47.94 -3.56 9.56
CA LYS A 729 -47.79 -4.98 9.27
C LYS A 729 -47.84 -5.24 7.75
N GLY A 730 -47.44 -4.24 6.96
CA GLY A 730 -47.41 -4.26 5.50
C GLY A 730 -48.66 -3.70 4.83
N ASP A 731 -48.53 -3.38 3.54
CA ASP A 731 -49.59 -2.81 2.72
C ASP A 731 -50.50 -3.89 2.10
N THR A 732 -50.03 -5.13 2.00
CA THR A 732 -50.72 -6.26 1.35
C THR A 732 -51.32 -7.21 2.38
N GLY A 733 -52.62 -7.06 2.64
CA GLY A 733 -53.35 -7.89 3.60
C GLY A 733 -53.06 -7.61 5.08
N GLY A 734 -52.11 -6.71 5.39
CA GLY A 734 -51.80 -6.23 6.74
C GLY A 734 -52.59 -4.97 7.14
N TYR A 735 -52.10 -4.26 8.16
CA TYR A 735 -52.60 -2.94 8.55
C TYR A 735 -51.47 -1.92 8.51
N ASN A 736 -51.82 -0.63 8.39
CA ASN A 736 -50.84 0.43 8.43
C ASN A 736 -51.45 1.69 9.04
N LEU A 737 -50.73 2.29 9.99
CA LEU A 737 -50.92 3.66 10.47
C LEU A 737 -49.65 4.43 10.08
N LYS A 738 -49.77 5.38 9.15
CA LYS A 738 -48.62 6.06 8.53
C LYS A 738 -48.87 7.50 8.17
N ILE A 739 -47.80 8.22 7.88
CA ILE A 739 -47.84 9.41 7.03
C ILE A 739 -47.85 8.96 5.57
N SER A 740 -48.75 9.52 4.78
CA SER A 740 -48.89 9.24 3.36
C SER A 740 -48.44 10.44 2.54
N LYS A 741 -47.37 10.26 1.76
CA LYS A 741 -46.77 11.24 0.83
C LYS A 741 -46.50 12.61 1.46
N GLY A 742 -46.33 12.66 2.77
CA GLY A 742 -46.17 13.89 3.54
C GLY A 742 -47.38 14.81 3.65
N THR A 743 -48.57 14.32 3.30
CA THR A 743 -49.77 15.17 3.20
C THR A 743 -50.88 14.80 4.18
N ALA A 744 -50.91 13.55 4.66
CA ALA A 744 -51.97 13.08 5.54
C ALA A 744 -51.49 11.95 6.46
N ILE A 745 -52.16 11.81 7.61
CA ILE A 745 -52.13 10.57 8.40
C ILE A 745 -53.12 9.61 7.75
N GLU A 746 -52.67 8.41 7.40
CA GLU A 746 -53.41 7.37 6.72
C GLU A 746 -53.55 6.13 7.60
N PHE A 747 -54.73 5.51 7.57
CA PHE A 747 -55.03 4.25 8.23
C PHE A 747 -55.79 3.29 7.33
N PHE A 748 -55.42 2.02 7.38
CA PHE A 748 -56.20 0.91 6.82
C PHE A 748 -55.90 -0.42 7.51
N VAL A 749 -56.80 -1.40 7.33
CA VAL A 749 -56.64 -2.80 7.72
C VAL A 749 -56.97 -3.73 6.55
N ASN A 750 -56.49 -4.98 6.58
CA ASN A 750 -56.64 -5.98 5.52
C ASN A 750 -56.10 -5.52 4.15
N GLY A 751 -55.07 -4.67 4.18
CA GLY A 751 -54.37 -4.14 3.03
C GLY A 751 -55.02 -2.89 2.41
N TRP A 752 -54.20 -2.12 1.71
CA TRP A 752 -54.57 -0.81 1.15
C TRP A 752 -55.77 -0.86 0.18
N THR A 753 -55.93 -1.97 -0.55
CA THR A 753 -57.02 -2.18 -1.53
C THR A 753 -58.40 -2.30 -0.89
N SER A 754 -58.48 -2.56 0.42
CA SER A 754 -59.72 -2.55 1.21
C SER A 754 -60.21 -1.11 1.49
N GLY A 755 -59.42 -0.10 1.11
CA GLY A 755 -59.72 1.32 1.24
C GLY A 755 -59.04 1.96 2.45
N THR A 756 -58.74 3.26 2.36
CA THR A 756 -57.98 4.01 3.36
C THR A 756 -58.78 5.15 3.96
N LEU A 757 -58.54 5.42 5.24
CA LEU A 757 -58.96 6.64 5.92
C LEU A 757 -57.78 7.60 5.96
N THR A 758 -57.98 8.85 5.53
CA THR A 758 -56.95 9.90 5.60
C THR A 758 -57.43 11.10 6.39
N MET A 759 -56.51 11.75 7.09
CA MET A 759 -56.68 13.02 7.77
C MET A 759 -55.52 13.95 7.39
N PRO A 760 -55.76 15.20 6.95
CA PRO A 760 -54.68 16.16 6.73
C PRO A 760 -53.77 16.32 7.95
N ILE A 761 -52.47 16.53 7.74
CA ILE A 761 -51.52 16.74 8.85
C ILE A 761 -51.92 17.99 9.66
N PRO A 762 -52.16 17.86 10.99
CA PRO A 762 -52.43 19.01 11.84
C PRO A 762 -51.25 19.99 11.87
N SER A 763 -51.53 21.30 11.96
CA SER A 763 -50.48 22.33 11.94
C SER A 763 -49.48 22.23 13.10
N ASP A 764 -49.86 21.59 14.19
CA ASP A 764 -49.04 21.37 15.38
C ASP A 764 -48.32 20.01 15.37
N PHE A 765 -48.39 19.22 14.29
CA PHE A 765 -47.87 17.85 14.27
C PHE A 765 -46.35 17.75 14.45
N THR A 766 -45.60 18.76 14.02
CA THR A 766 -44.12 18.81 14.05
C THR A 766 -43.60 19.88 15.02
N ASP A 767 -44.34 20.17 16.08
CA ASP A 767 -43.99 21.20 17.08
C ASP A 767 -43.02 20.71 18.18
N GLY A 768 -42.53 19.47 18.07
CA GLY A 768 -41.67 18.83 19.07
C GLY A 768 -42.41 18.26 20.29
N ASN A 769 -43.75 18.33 20.35
CA ASN A 769 -44.54 17.77 21.43
C ASN A 769 -45.12 16.40 21.08
N TRP A 770 -45.30 15.56 22.09
CA TRP A 770 -45.92 14.24 21.96
C TRP A 770 -47.37 14.34 21.48
N LYS A 771 -47.70 13.58 20.42
CA LYS A 771 -49.05 13.46 19.85
C LYS A 771 -49.55 12.02 20.01
N HIS A 772 -50.78 11.87 20.46
CA HIS A 772 -51.45 10.58 20.58
C HIS A 772 -52.25 10.29 19.31
N ILE A 773 -51.86 9.26 18.58
CA ILE A 773 -52.51 8.85 17.34
C ILE A 773 -53.14 7.48 17.55
N THR A 774 -54.46 7.42 17.42
CA THR A 774 -55.20 6.16 17.56
C THR A 774 -56.11 5.97 16.36
N ALA A 775 -56.06 4.80 15.75
CA ALA A 775 -56.92 4.42 14.65
C ALA A 775 -57.67 3.12 14.96
N THR A 776 -58.98 3.10 14.78
CA THR A 776 -59.83 1.96 15.13
C THR A 776 -60.65 1.51 13.92
N CYS A 777 -60.79 0.20 13.74
CA CYS A 777 -61.77 -0.45 12.88
C CYS A 777 -62.75 -1.26 13.74
N ASP A 778 -64.06 -0.97 13.69
CA ASP A 778 -65.06 -1.76 14.42
C ASP A 778 -65.49 -3.03 13.67
N GLU A 779 -66.36 -3.85 14.28
CA GLU A 779 -66.85 -5.12 13.71
C GLU A 779 -67.63 -4.94 12.40
N GLN A 780 -68.17 -3.74 12.14
CA GLN A 780 -68.83 -3.40 10.87
C GLN A 780 -67.85 -2.87 9.81
N GLY A 781 -66.57 -2.76 10.14
CA GLY A 781 -65.55 -2.26 9.21
C GLY A 781 -65.47 -0.73 9.16
N ASN A 782 -65.99 -0.02 10.15
CA ASN A 782 -65.92 1.44 10.18
C ASN A 782 -64.58 1.88 10.75
N TYR A 783 -63.86 2.71 9.99
CA TYR A 783 -62.60 3.32 10.41
C TYR A 783 -62.85 4.63 11.14
N LYS A 784 -62.09 4.88 12.20
CA LYS A 784 -62.00 6.16 12.90
C LYS A 784 -60.55 6.48 13.20
N LEU A 785 -60.17 7.74 13.06
CA LEU A 785 -58.84 8.25 13.38
C LEU A 785 -58.98 9.38 14.41
N TYR A 786 -58.27 9.23 15.52
CA TYR A 786 -58.23 10.15 16.64
C TYR A 786 -56.86 10.81 16.73
N TYR A 787 -56.87 12.09 17.08
CA TYR A 787 -55.68 12.90 17.31
C TYR A 787 -55.79 13.55 18.69
N ASN A 788 -54.87 13.22 19.60
CA ASN A 788 -54.91 13.66 21.01
C ASN A 788 -56.26 13.36 21.69
N GLY A 789 -56.79 12.17 21.43
CA GLY A 789 -58.08 11.70 21.99
C GLY A 789 -59.34 12.30 21.34
N GLU A 790 -59.21 13.21 20.38
CA GLU A 790 -60.35 13.77 19.64
C GLU A 790 -60.55 13.07 18.30
N LEU A 791 -61.79 12.71 17.95
CA LEU A 791 -62.12 12.15 16.64
C LEU A 791 -61.94 13.19 15.54
N LYS A 792 -61.11 12.90 14.53
CA LYS A 792 -60.82 13.84 13.43
C LYS A 792 -61.27 13.35 12.06
N ALA A 793 -61.27 12.04 11.82
CA ALA A 793 -61.71 11.46 10.56
C ALA A 793 -62.42 10.13 10.81
N GLN A 794 -63.41 9.81 9.97
CA GLN A 794 -64.11 8.53 10.00
C GLN A 794 -64.59 8.12 8.61
N MET A 795 -64.73 6.81 8.40
CA MET A 795 -65.26 6.24 7.16
C MET A 795 -65.95 4.91 7.44
N ASN A 796 -67.12 4.68 6.85
CA ASN A 796 -67.92 3.50 7.16
C ASN A 796 -67.70 2.37 6.14
N ASN A 797 -67.89 1.12 6.59
CA ASN A 797 -67.91 -0.10 5.79
C ASN A 797 -66.69 -0.27 4.85
N LYS A 798 -65.47 -0.21 5.38
CA LYS A 798 -64.22 -0.28 4.60
C LYS A 798 -63.59 -1.67 4.58
N ALA A 799 -63.44 -2.30 5.73
CA ALA A 799 -62.91 -3.65 5.82
C ALA A 799 -63.98 -4.64 6.28
N THR A 800 -63.76 -5.92 5.99
CA THR A 800 -64.60 -7.00 6.51
C THR A 800 -63.79 -7.87 7.46
N ALA A 801 -64.38 -8.23 8.59
CA ALA A 801 -63.81 -9.23 9.48
C ALA A 801 -63.58 -10.58 8.75
N PRO A 802 -62.56 -11.37 9.14
CA PRO A 802 -61.60 -11.08 10.21
C PRO A 802 -60.57 -10.00 9.85
N PHE A 803 -60.16 -9.19 10.82
CA PHE A 803 -59.13 -8.16 10.68
C PHE A 803 -57.76 -8.69 11.12
N ASP A 804 -56.72 -8.36 10.34
CA ASP A 804 -55.35 -8.85 10.52
C ASP A 804 -55.26 -10.39 10.50
N THR A 805 -55.32 -10.96 9.30
CA THR A 805 -55.12 -12.41 9.06
C THR A 805 -53.73 -12.77 8.54
N ASN A 806 -52.91 -11.76 8.23
CA ASN A 806 -51.58 -11.98 7.67
C ASN A 806 -50.54 -12.26 8.78
N ASN A 807 -49.55 -13.10 8.46
CA ASN A 807 -48.44 -13.45 9.34
C ASN A 807 -47.16 -12.66 8.98
N LEU A 808 -47.28 -11.39 8.61
CA LEU A 808 -46.12 -10.50 8.44
C LEU A 808 -45.57 -10.05 9.80
N SER A 809 -44.30 -9.64 9.81
CA SER A 809 -43.67 -8.95 10.92
C SER A 809 -44.42 -7.68 11.30
N ILE A 810 -44.37 -7.26 12.56
CA ILE A 810 -44.86 -5.94 13.01
C ILE A 810 -43.68 -4.98 13.03
N GLY A 811 -43.84 -3.81 12.39
CA GLY A 811 -42.89 -2.72 12.44
C GLY A 811 -43.45 -1.53 13.23
N VAL A 812 -42.71 -1.10 14.25
CA VAL A 812 -42.93 0.18 14.94
C VAL A 812 -41.93 1.17 14.35
N GLY A 813 -42.42 2.21 13.67
CA GLY A 813 -41.56 3.14 12.95
C GLY A 813 -41.01 2.63 11.61
N TYR A 814 -41.51 1.49 11.12
CA TYR A 814 -41.02 0.84 9.90
C TYR A 814 -42.11 0.05 9.20
N ASP A 815 -42.12 0.07 7.87
CA ASP A 815 -42.97 -0.80 7.05
C ASP A 815 -42.20 -2.10 6.70
N PRO A 816 -42.63 -3.27 7.23
CA PRO A 816 -41.94 -4.54 6.99
C PRO A 816 -42.06 -5.05 5.55
N GLU A 817 -42.99 -4.53 4.75
CA GLU A 817 -43.18 -4.95 3.35
C GLU A 817 -42.52 -3.99 2.35
N ASN A 818 -42.38 -2.70 2.70
CA ASN A 818 -41.82 -1.68 1.83
C ASN A 818 -40.57 -1.05 2.46
N THR A 819 -39.41 -1.61 2.13
CA THR A 819 -38.11 -1.13 2.62
C THR A 819 -37.91 0.35 2.28
N GLY A 820 -37.45 1.15 3.25
CA GLY A 820 -37.23 2.59 3.09
C GLY A 820 -38.34 3.50 3.65
N ARG A 821 -39.49 2.95 4.06
CA ARG A 821 -40.53 3.73 4.78
C ARG A 821 -40.33 3.67 6.29
N THR A 822 -39.45 4.54 6.78
CA THR A 822 -39.13 4.67 8.21
C THR A 822 -39.77 5.92 8.80
N TRP A 823 -40.03 5.89 10.11
CA TRP A 823 -40.49 7.04 10.86
C TRP A 823 -39.37 8.05 11.07
N ASN A 824 -39.68 9.33 10.86
CA ASN A 824 -38.78 10.43 11.16
C ASN A 824 -39.24 11.14 12.46
N GLY A 825 -38.70 10.67 13.58
CA GLY A 825 -38.93 11.23 14.91
C GLY A 825 -38.91 10.16 16.00
N GLU A 826 -39.67 10.40 17.08
CA GLU A 826 -39.72 9.54 18.26
C GLU A 826 -41.05 8.77 18.31
N ILE A 827 -41.02 7.49 18.70
CA ILE A 827 -42.23 6.68 18.97
C ILE A 827 -42.16 6.09 20.37
N ASP A 828 -43.29 6.13 21.07
CA ASP A 828 -43.46 5.57 22.42
C ASP A 828 -44.86 4.97 22.57
N ASN A 829 -45.01 4.08 23.55
CA ASN A 829 -46.26 3.52 24.05
C ASN A 829 -47.22 3.05 22.94
N VAL A 830 -46.74 2.09 22.16
CA VAL A 830 -47.44 1.54 21.01
C VAL A 830 -48.29 0.34 21.42
N LYS A 831 -49.51 0.24 20.90
CA LYS A 831 -50.39 -0.91 21.12
C LYS A 831 -51.12 -1.32 19.84
N VAL A 832 -51.28 -2.62 19.66
CA VAL A 832 -52.17 -3.26 18.68
C VAL A 832 -53.21 -4.05 19.45
N LEU A 833 -54.49 -3.82 19.22
CA LEU A 833 -55.57 -4.51 19.93
C LEU A 833 -56.50 -5.22 18.96
N ASN A 834 -57.02 -6.37 19.36
CA ASN A 834 -58.01 -7.16 18.61
C ASN A 834 -59.46 -6.67 18.79
N ARG A 835 -59.66 -5.41 19.15
CA ARG A 835 -60.97 -4.75 19.23
C ARG A 835 -60.83 -3.26 18.92
N ALA A 836 -61.93 -2.61 18.56
CA ALA A 836 -61.99 -1.16 18.52
C ALA A 836 -62.07 -0.58 19.95
N LEU A 837 -61.24 0.43 20.25
CA LEU A 837 -61.39 1.24 21.47
C LEU A 837 -62.54 2.25 21.34
N THR A 838 -63.20 2.52 22.45
CA THR A 838 -64.17 3.63 22.58
C THR A 838 -63.44 4.97 22.72
N ALA A 839 -64.13 6.07 22.41
CA ALA A 839 -63.53 7.41 22.54
C ALA A 839 -63.13 7.72 23.99
N GLU A 840 -63.87 7.20 24.97
CA GLU A 840 -63.57 7.33 26.39
C GLU A 840 -62.30 6.57 26.78
N GLU A 841 -62.10 5.36 26.27
CA GLU A 841 -60.88 4.57 26.52
C GLU A 841 -59.65 5.23 25.89
N ILE A 842 -59.77 5.75 24.67
CA ILE A 842 -58.68 6.46 24.00
C ILE A 842 -58.28 7.70 24.80
N LYS A 843 -59.27 8.49 25.25
CA LYS A 843 -59.02 9.70 26.05
C LYS A 843 -58.42 9.39 27.43
N ALA A 844 -58.69 8.22 27.99
CA ALA A 844 -58.15 7.82 29.29
C ALA A 844 -56.66 7.42 29.22
N ASP A 845 -56.16 6.96 28.07
CA ASP A 845 -54.75 6.56 27.82
C ASP A 845 -54.14 5.71 28.95
N ASN A 846 -54.91 4.75 29.50
CA ASN A 846 -54.51 3.98 30.68
C ASN A 846 -54.74 2.47 30.57
N LEU A 847 -54.91 1.95 29.34
CA LEU A 847 -55.10 0.54 29.12
C LEU A 847 -53.80 -0.25 29.38
N SER A 848 -53.91 -1.29 30.21
CA SER A 848 -52.79 -2.19 30.52
C SER A 848 -52.33 -2.96 29.27
N GLU A 849 -51.02 -3.11 29.10
CA GLU A 849 -50.40 -3.96 28.08
C GLU A 849 -50.76 -5.46 28.24
N THR A 850 -51.13 -5.89 29.45
CA THR A 850 -51.54 -7.28 29.72
C THR A 850 -53.02 -7.52 29.51
N ASP A 851 -53.78 -6.51 29.06
CA ASP A 851 -55.20 -6.67 28.76
C ASP A 851 -55.40 -7.79 27.73
N LEU A 852 -56.49 -8.55 27.87
CA LEU A 852 -56.76 -9.69 26.99
C LEU A 852 -56.88 -9.29 25.52
N SER A 853 -57.29 -8.05 25.24
CA SER A 853 -57.44 -7.52 23.88
C SER A 853 -56.14 -7.04 23.23
N VAL A 854 -55.07 -6.81 23.99
CA VAL A 854 -53.76 -6.40 23.45
C VAL A 854 -53.09 -7.57 22.72
N ILE A 855 -52.71 -7.38 21.47
CA ILE A 855 -51.95 -8.34 20.66
C ILE A 855 -50.46 -8.06 20.77
N TYR A 856 -50.10 -6.79 20.77
CA TYR A 856 -48.74 -6.30 20.95
C TYR A 856 -48.79 -4.98 21.70
N ALA A 857 -47.89 -4.79 22.66
CA ALA A 857 -47.66 -3.51 23.29
C ALA A 857 -46.17 -3.29 23.57
N MET A 858 -45.75 -2.03 23.47
CA MET A 858 -44.41 -1.60 23.82
C MET A 858 -44.43 -0.18 24.37
N ASP A 859 -44.19 -0.07 25.66
CA ASP A 859 -43.97 1.19 26.37
C ASP A 859 -42.49 1.53 26.53
N PHE A 860 -41.59 0.63 26.10
CA PHE A 860 -40.13 0.77 26.25
C PHE A 860 -39.68 1.03 27.70
N ALA A 861 -40.33 0.40 28.68
CA ALA A 861 -39.87 0.42 30.07
C ALA A 861 -38.50 -0.26 30.22
N GLU A 862 -37.69 0.20 31.18
CA GLU A 862 -36.30 -0.25 31.38
C GLU A 862 -36.19 -1.76 31.61
N ASP A 863 -37.16 -2.37 32.30
CA ASP A 863 -37.21 -3.80 32.57
C ASP A 863 -37.53 -4.66 31.32
N LYS A 864 -37.90 -4.03 30.20
CA LYS A 864 -38.21 -4.67 28.91
C LYS A 864 -37.09 -4.52 27.90
N ILE A 865 -36.03 -3.79 28.24
CA ILE A 865 -34.88 -3.50 27.37
C ILE A 865 -33.70 -4.38 27.77
N ILE A 866 -33.16 -5.12 26.81
CA ILE A 866 -31.88 -5.81 26.92
C ILE A 866 -30.87 -5.02 26.09
N THR A 867 -29.74 -4.67 26.69
CA THR A 867 -28.60 -4.07 25.97
C THR A 867 -27.53 -5.14 25.76
N GLU A 868 -27.16 -5.39 24.51
CA GLU A 868 -26.07 -6.28 24.11
C GLU A 868 -25.01 -5.45 23.37
N GLY A 869 -23.73 -5.85 23.40
CA GLY A 869 -22.69 -5.02 22.81
C GLY A 869 -21.27 -5.52 23.06
N THR A 870 -20.31 -4.73 22.60
CA THR A 870 -18.88 -4.93 22.89
C THR A 870 -18.43 -3.93 23.96
N ASP A 871 -17.54 -4.37 24.85
CA ASP A 871 -16.93 -3.55 25.91
C ASP A 871 -15.45 -3.89 26.02
N TYR A 872 -14.71 -3.64 24.95
CA TYR A 872 -13.27 -3.84 24.92
C TYR A 872 -12.56 -2.72 25.67
N ASP A 873 -11.62 -3.09 26.55
CA ASP A 873 -10.77 -2.14 27.28
C ASP A 873 -9.71 -1.48 26.39
N ALA A 874 -9.30 -2.16 25.31
CA ALA A 874 -8.29 -1.67 24.39
C ALA A 874 -8.80 -0.42 23.65
N LYS A 875 -7.94 0.59 23.50
CA LYS A 875 -8.27 1.82 22.77
C LYS A 875 -8.09 1.67 21.26
N SER A 876 -7.15 0.82 20.85
CA SER A 876 -6.79 0.57 19.46
C SER A 876 -6.51 -0.92 19.24
N TYR A 877 -6.48 -1.30 17.97
CA TYR A 877 -6.13 -2.62 17.48
C TYR A 877 -5.39 -2.50 16.14
N TRP A 878 -4.77 -3.59 15.67
CA TRP A 878 -4.14 -3.67 14.36
C TRP A 878 -5.20 -3.95 13.31
N GLY A 879 -5.61 -2.91 12.58
CA GLY A 879 -6.65 -3.00 11.56
C GLY A 879 -6.13 -3.55 10.23
N TYR A 880 -7.00 -4.26 9.53
CA TYR A 880 -6.79 -4.84 8.20
C TYR A 880 -8.03 -4.62 7.32
N GLY A 881 -8.11 -5.24 6.14
CA GLY A 881 -9.23 -4.99 5.21
C GLY A 881 -10.60 -5.34 5.79
N GLY A 882 -11.57 -4.48 5.54
CA GLY A 882 -12.92 -4.59 6.08
C GLY A 882 -13.12 -3.92 7.44
N ASP A 883 -12.04 -3.44 8.08
CA ASP A 883 -12.14 -2.58 9.27
C ASP A 883 -12.44 -1.11 8.94
N TRP A 884 -12.39 -0.73 7.66
CA TRP A 884 -12.47 0.64 7.20
C TRP A 884 -13.68 0.86 6.27
N ASN A 885 -13.63 1.88 5.41
CA ASN A 885 -14.71 2.20 4.46
C ASN A 885 -14.72 1.27 3.21
N ASP A 886 -14.03 0.14 3.27
CA ASP A 886 -13.76 -0.80 2.19
C ASP A 886 -14.66 -2.04 2.24
N GLN A 887 -15.95 -1.87 2.57
CA GLN A 887 -16.84 -2.99 2.90
C GLN A 887 -17.14 -3.97 1.75
N SER A 888 -16.95 -3.57 0.48
CA SER A 888 -17.35 -4.39 -0.69
C SER A 888 -16.18 -5.05 -1.42
N VAL A 889 -15.03 -4.38 -1.42
CA VAL A 889 -13.78 -4.81 -2.04
C VAL A 889 -12.71 -4.70 -0.97
N ASN A 890 -12.59 -5.76 -0.18
CA ASN A 890 -11.46 -6.02 0.70
C ASN A 890 -11.13 -7.53 0.69
N ASP A 891 -9.95 -7.87 1.20
CA ASP A 891 -9.46 -9.24 1.32
C ASP A 891 -9.09 -9.60 2.77
N GLY A 892 -9.77 -8.96 3.74
CA GLY A 892 -9.66 -9.29 5.16
C GLY A 892 -8.26 -9.15 5.73
N ASN A 893 -7.82 -10.16 6.48
CA ASN A 893 -6.51 -10.21 7.12
C ASN A 893 -5.38 -10.72 6.21
N PHE A 894 -5.61 -10.87 4.90
CA PHE A 894 -4.62 -11.39 3.95
C PHE A 894 -3.41 -10.47 3.74
N CYS A 895 -3.41 -9.26 4.33
CA CYS A 895 -2.24 -8.38 4.40
C CYS A 895 -1.29 -8.69 5.58
N GLY A 896 -1.71 -9.53 6.53
CA GLY A 896 -0.93 -9.92 7.72
C GLY A 896 -0.12 -11.20 7.49
N ASN A 897 0.99 -11.09 6.76
CA ASN A 897 1.80 -12.22 6.28
C ASN A 897 3.20 -12.31 6.88
N GLY A 898 3.57 -11.46 7.83
CA GLY A 898 4.94 -11.26 8.28
C GLY A 898 5.49 -12.41 9.11
N ILE A 899 6.80 -12.64 9.05
CA ILE A 899 7.50 -13.45 10.06
C ILE A 899 7.72 -12.68 11.37
N VAL A 900 7.63 -11.34 11.33
CA VAL A 900 7.50 -10.44 12.47
C VAL A 900 6.15 -9.73 12.47
N ASN A 901 5.67 -9.34 13.64
CA ASN A 901 4.39 -8.66 13.79
C ASN A 901 4.48 -7.18 13.34
N ALA A 902 3.34 -6.50 13.17
CA ALA A 902 3.25 -5.12 12.67
C ALA A 902 4.03 -4.08 13.52
N ASP A 903 4.22 -4.36 14.81
CA ASP A 903 5.03 -3.55 15.74
C ASP A 903 6.50 -3.99 15.83
N ARG A 904 6.95 -4.87 14.92
CA ARG A 904 8.27 -5.51 14.87
C ARG A 904 8.55 -6.45 16.04
N SER A 905 7.54 -6.81 16.84
CA SER A 905 7.73 -7.85 17.86
C SER A 905 7.96 -9.22 17.21
N VAL A 906 8.88 -9.99 17.80
CA VAL A 906 9.31 -11.31 17.30
C VAL A 906 8.46 -12.43 17.90
N GLY A 907 8.26 -13.49 17.12
CA GLY A 907 7.52 -14.69 17.55
C GLY A 907 8.21 -16.00 17.15
N GLY A 908 7.47 -17.10 17.24
CA GLY A 908 7.99 -18.43 16.90
C GLY A 908 8.43 -18.57 15.44
N LYS A 909 7.77 -17.85 14.51
CA LYS A 909 8.06 -17.87 13.06
C LYS A 909 9.51 -17.48 12.77
N VAL A 910 9.93 -16.27 13.17
CA VAL A 910 11.30 -15.78 12.92
C VAL A 910 12.37 -16.59 13.69
N THR A 911 12.01 -17.23 14.81
CA THR A 911 12.91 -18.14 15.54
C THR A 911 13.21 -19.40 14.73
N GLU A 912 12.21 -19.99 14.07
CA GLU A 912 12.40 -21.13 13.17
C GLU A 912 13.23 -20.73 11.95
N VAL A 913 12.96 -19.55 11.36
CA VAL A 913 13.77 -18.99 10.26
C VAL A 913 15.24 -18.91 10.65
N LYS A 914 15.54 -18.29 11.80
CA LYS A 914 16.91 -18.20 12.33
C LYS A 914 17.58 -19.56 12.43
N LYS A 915 16.87 -20.57 12.92
CA LYS A 915 17.40 -21.93 13.07
C LYS A 915 17.66 -22.61 11.72
N VAL A 916 16.74 -22.53 10.77
CA VAL A 916 16.87 -23.19 9.46
C VAL A 916 17.93 -22.52 8.59
N PHE A 917 18.04 -21.19 8.67
CA PHE A 917 18.95 -20.38 7.86
C PHE A 917 20.39 -20.40 8.36
N GLN A 918 20.67 -20.82 9.60
CA GLN A 918 22.02 -20.81 10.17
C GLN A 918 23.07 -21.47 9.25
N GLU A 919 24.24 -20.85 9.17
CA GLU A 919 25.35 -21.28 8.33
C GLU A 919 26.27 -22.30 9.00
N ILE A 920 26.17 -22.48 10.31
CA ILE A 920 27.00 -23.43 11.07
C ILE A 920 26.12 -24.57 11.56
N ASN A 921 26.41 -25.78 11.08
CA ASN A 921 25.60 -26.96 11.32
C ASN A 921 26.39 -28.08 12.01
N PHE A 922 25.72 -28.82 12.89
CA PHE A 922 26.30 -29.91 13.69
C PHE A 922 25.51 -31.18 13.42
N TYR A 923 26.20 -32.25 13.01
CA TYR A 923 25.60 -33.53 12.66
C TYR A 923 26.15 -34.65 13.54
N ASN A 924 25.25 -35.48 14.07
CA ASN A 924 25.59 -36.64 14.89
C ASN A 924 26.30 -37.73 14.07
N ASP A 925 25.83 -37.99 12.84
CA ASP A 925 26.28 -39.10 11.98
C ASP A 925 26.42 -40.47 12.69
N GLY A 926 25.69 -40.65 13.80
CA GLY A 926 25.70 -41.86 14.63
C GLY A 926 26.90 -42.00 15.58
N LYS A 927 27.70 -40.95 15.82
CA LYS A 927 28.92 -40.99 16.65
C LYS A 927 28.90 -40.03 17.86
N ALA A 928 27.79 -39.33 18.11
CA ALA A 928 27.72 -38.34 19.19
C ALA A 928 27.80 -38.96 20.59
N ASP A 929 27.49 -40.24 20.75
CA ASP A 929 27.65 -40.98 22.00
C ASP A 929 29.12 -41.22 22.36
N GLU A 930 30.02 -41.24 21.37
CA GLU A 930 31.48 -41.23 21.53
C GLU A 930 32.04 -39.80 21.67
N GLY A 931 31.16 -38.78 21.67
CA GLY A 931 31.55 -37.38 21.66
C GLY A 931 32.03 -36.87 20.31
N THR A 932 31.81 -37.60 19.21
CA THR A 932 32.23 -37.17 17.88
C THR A 932 31.06 -36.54 17.11
N VAL A 933 31.27 -35.35 16.54
CA VAL A 933 30.26 -34.57 15.81
C VAL A 933 30.90 -34.00 14.54
N ARG A 934 30.18 -34.03 13.42
CA ARG A 934 30.60 -33.33 12.20
C ARG A 934 30.09 -31.90 12.21
N VAL A 935 31.01 -30.94 12.05
CA VAL A 935 30.71 -29.51 11.97
C VAL A 935 30.85 -29.06 10.52
N VAL A 936 29.83 -28.39 10.00
CA VAL A 936 29.78 -27.87 8.63
C VAL A 936 29.73 -26.35 8.69
N ASN A 937 30.61 -25.70 7.92
CA ASN A 937 30.64 -24.26 7.74
C ASN A 937 30.11 -23.90 6.33
N GLU A 938 28.92 -23.31 6.27
CA GLU A 938 28.25 -22.88 5.02
C GLU A 938 28.55 -21.43 4.65
N PHE A 939 29.37 -20.71 5.41
CA PHE A 939 29.81 -19.36 5.04
C PHE A 939 30.64 -19.41 3.74
N LEU A 940 30.48 -18.40 2.88
CA LEU A 940 31.15 -18.27 1.59
C LEU A 940 32.59 -17.81 1.74
N ASN A 941 32.88 -16.95 2.72
CA ASN A 941 34.22 -16.43 2.91
C ASN A 941 34.65 -16.23 4.37
N THR A 942 33.87 -16.73 5.32
CA THR A 942 34.16 -16.64 6.76
C THR A 942 34.60 -17.99 7.35
N ASN A 943 35.75 -18.04 8.01
CA ASN A 943 36.20 -19.22 8.77
C ASN A 943 35.48 -19.28 10.13
N LEU A 944 35.12 -20.49 10.58
CA LEU A 944 34.43 -20.70 11.86
C LEU A 944 35.24 -20.17 13.08
N ASN A 945 36.56 -20.03 12.96
CA ASN A 945 37.41 -19.47 14.02
C ASN A 945 37.12 -18.00 14.35
N LYS A 946 36.29 -17.31 13.58
CA LYS A 946 35.74 -15.99 13.90
C LYS A 946 34.69 -16.01 15.01
N TYR A 947 34.19 -17.18 15.37
CA TYR A 947 33.13 -17.34 16.38
C TYR A 947 33.65 -18.02 17.66
N ASN A 948 32.85 -17.88 18.71
CA ASN A 948 32.90 -18.72 19.90
C ASN A 948 31.93 -19.88 19.70
N VAL A 949 32.38 -21.11 19.97
CA VAL A 949 31.52 -22.29 19.89
C VAL A 949 31.53 -22.99 21.24
N LEU A 950 30.41 -22.94 21.93
CA LEU A 950 30.18 -23.57 23.23
C LEU A 950 29.41 -24.87 23.04
N TRP A 951 29.67 -25.86 23.89
CA TRP A 951 28.89 -27.08 23.94
C TRP A 951 28.46 -27.40 25.38
N ARG A 952 27.29 -28.02 25.53
CA ARG A 952 26.74 -28.49 26.80
C ARG A 952 26.20 -29.91 26.62
N PHE A 953 26.66 -30.82 27.45
CA PHE A 953 26.08 -32.16 27.57
C PHE A 953 25.12 -32.18 28.76
N LYS A 954 23.85 -32.45 28.48
CA LYS A 954 22.75 -32.38 29.46
C LYS A 954 22.10 -33.74 29.65
N GLU A 955 21.64 -33.99 30.87
CA GLU A 955 20.70 -35.04 31.23
C GLU A 955 19.39 -34.36 31.65
N ASN A 956 18.34 -34.54 30.85
CA ASN A 956 17.16 -33.67 30.84
C ASN A 956 17.61 -32.20 30.79
N ASP A 957 17.27 -31.39 31.79
CA ASP A 957 17.70 -29.98 31.88
C ASP A 957 19.00 -29.77 32.67
N GLN A 958 19.58 -30.81 33.28
CA GLN A 958 20.79 -30.71 34.09
C GLN A 958 22.05 -30.80 33.22
N VAL A 959 22.89 -29.75 33.26
CA VAL A 959 24.21 -29.77 32.59
C VAL A 959 25.16 -30.70 33.34
N LEU A 960 25.60 -31.77 32.69
CA LEU A 960 26.58 -32.73 33.20
C LEU A 960 28.02 -32.32 32.87
N ALA A 961 28.22 -31.74 31.68
CA ALA A 961 29.50 -31.20 31.24
C ALA A 961 29.29 -30.05 30.25
N SER A 962 30.26 -29.15 30.16
CA SER A 962 30.26 -28.09 29.16
C SER A 962 31.69 -27.66 28.82
N GLY A 963 31.86 -27.00 27.69
CA GLY A 963 33.15 -26.47 27.27
C GLY A 963 33.04 -25.60 26.03
N SER A 964 34.20 -25.19 25.52
CA SER A 964 34.32 -24.45 24.26
C SER A 964 35.19 -25.23 23.30
N LEU A 965 34.94 -25.12 21.99
CA LEU A 965 35.86 -25.64 20.98
C LEU A 965 37.17 -24.85 21.02
N SER A 966 38.30 -25.57 20.95
CA SER A 966 39.63 -24.97 20.78
C SER A 966 39.77 -24.28 19.42
N GLU A 967 40.74 -23.38 19.27
CA GLU A 967 41.03 -22.71 17.99
C GLU A 967 41.30 -23.71 16.86
N GLU A 968 41.95 -24.84 17.13
CA GLU A 968 42.17 -25.90 16.13
C GLU A 968 40.87 -26.62 15.74
N GLN A 969 39.97 -26.88 16.71
CA GLN A 969 38.69 -27.52 16.41
C GLN A 969 37.77 -26.63 15.58
N LYS A 970 37.86 -25.31 15.74
CA LYS A 970 37.06 -24.33 14.98
C LYS A 970 37.79 -23.72 13.78
N ASP A 971 39.02 -24.13 13.49
CA ASP A 971 39.66 -23.80 12.21
C ASP A 971 39.05 -24.65 11.09
N ILE A 972 37.91 -24.16 10.60
CA ILE A 972 37.11 -24.78 9.54
C ILE A 972 36.91 -23.69 8.49
N ALA A 973 37.54 -23.88 7.34
CA ALA A 973 37.49 -22.96 6.21
C ALA A 973 36.04 -22.73 5.73
N PRO A 974 35.77 -21.64 5.00
CA PRO A 974 34.50 -21.45 4.29
C PRO A 974 34.15 -22.68 3.44
N LEU A 975 32.86 -22.99 3.33
CA LEU A 975 32.32 -24.11 2.53
C LEU A 975 33.00 -25.47 2.80
N SER A 976 33.40 -25.72 4.05
CA SER A 976 34.10 -26.96 4.45
C SER A 976 33.52 -27.57 5.72
N GLU A 977 33.92 -28.81 5.99
CA GLU A 977 33.45 -29.58 7.16
C GLU A 977 34.58 -30.32 7.86
N LYS A 978 34.40 -30.59 9.16
CA LYS A 978 35.38 -31.28 10.01
C LYS A 978 34.68 -32.12 11.07
N GLU A 979 35.17 -33.34 11.31
CA GLU A 979 34.79 -34.10 12.50
C GLU A 979 35.58 -33.58 13.71
N ILE A 980 34.89 -33.30 14.81
CA ILE A 980 35.49 -32.93 16.09
C ILE A 980 35.14 -33.97 17.15
N SER A 981 36.05 -34.18 18.10
CA SER A 981 35.79 -35.03 19.27
C SER A 981 35.76 -34.20 20.56
N LEU A 982 34.73 -34.44 21.36
CA LEU A 982 34.50 -33.83 22.67
C LEU A 982 34.80 -34.85 23.77
N SER A 983 35.41 -34.38 24.86
CA SER A 983 35.61 -35.22 26.05
C SER A 983 34.34 -35.25 26.89
N LEU A 984 33.42 -36.14 26.57
CA LEU A 984 32.17 -36.32 27.31
C LEU A 984 32.37 -37.21 28.55
N PRO A 985 31.70 -36.91 29.67
CA PRO A 985 31.72 -37.79 30.84
C PRO A 985 31.01 -39.11 30.52
N LYS A 986 31.49 -40.21 31.10
CA LYS A 986 30.75 -41.47 31.06
C LYS A 986 29.51 -41.36 31.93
N VAL A 987 28.37 -41.76 31.40
CA VAL A 987 27.07 -41.78 32.10
C VAL A 987 26.49 -43.18 32.03
N ASP A 988 26.01 -43.66 33.17
CA ASP A 988 25.17 -44.85 33.23
C ASP A 988 23.76 -44.43 32.84
N LYS A 989 23.31 -44.83 31.64
CA LYS A 989 22.02 -44.40 31.09
C LYS A 989 20.88 -44.82 32.02
N VAL A 990 20.06 -43.83 32.40
CA VAL A 990 18.86 -44.05 33.21
C VAL A 990 17.64 -44.17 32.29
N GLU A 991 16.80 -45.19 32.52
CA GLU A 991 15.57 -45.37 31.75
C GLU A 991 14.62 -44.17 31.96
N GLY A 992 14.09 -43.63 30.86
CA GLY A 992 13.19 -42.47 30.88
C GLY A 992 13.87 -41.11 30.94
N TYR A 993 15.21 -41.05 30.85
CA TYR A 993 15.98 -39.80 30.84
C TYR A 993 16.46 -39.48 29.41
N ASP A 994 16.40 -38.21 29.03
CA ASP A 994 16.92 -37.71 27.77
C ASP A 994 18.34 -37.16 27.94
N TYR A 995 19.21 -37.39 26.96
CA TYR A 995 20.57 -36.88 26.95
C TYR A 995 20.79 -36.02 25.72
N PHE A 996 21.15 -34.75 25.93
CA PHE A 996 21.31 -33.77 24.86
C PHE A 996 22.76 -33.29 24.76
N LEU A 997 23.27 -33.20 23.53
CA LEU A 997 24.48 -32.44 23.24
C LEU A 997 24.07 -31.17 22.49
N GLU A 998 24.12 -30.05 23.20
CA GLU A 998 23.75 -28.73 22.71
C GLU A 998 25.00 -27.97 22.27
N PHE A 999 24.92 -27.27 21.14
CA PHE A 999 25.93 -26.34 20.66
C PHE A 999 25.35 -24.94 20.57
N GLU A 1000 26.16 -23.95 20.93
CA GLU A 1000 25.83 -22.53 20.86
C GLU A 1000 26.99 -21.80 20.17
N VAL A 1001 26.67 -21.04 19.12
CA VAL A 1001 27.65 -20.23 18.39
C VAL A 1001 27.35 -18.76 18.64
N THR A 1002 28.37 -18.01 19.06
CA THR A 1002 28.27 -16.58 19.33
C THR A 1002 29.40 -15.81 18.65
N LEU A 1003 29.15 -14.53 18.38
CA LEU A 1003 30.18 -13.62 17.88
C LEU A 1003 31.29 -13.45 18.92
N LYS A 1004 32.54 -13.29 18.47
CA LYS A 1004 33.67 -12.93 19.35
C LYS A 1004 33.61 -11.47 19.81
N GLU A 1005 33.09 -10.61 18.96
CA GLU A 1005 32.97 -9.16 19.14
C GLU A 1005 31.59 -8.75 18.61
N GLU A 1006 30.99 -7.72 19.20
CA GLU A 1006 29.75 -7.15 18.65
C GLU A 1006 30.01 -6.59 17.25
N GLN A 1007 29.06 -6.83 16.35
CA GLN A 1007 29.04 -6.26 15.01
C GLN A 1007 28.01 -5.12 14.97
N ILE A 1008 28.27 -4.11 14.15
CA ILE A 1008 27.40 -2.94 13.96
C ILE A 1008 26.13 -3.34 13.23
#